data_AF-A0A401G293-F1
#
_entry.id   AF-A0A401G293-F1
#
_cell.length_a   1.000
_cell.length_b   1.000
_cell.length_c   1.000
_cell.angle_alpha   90.00
_cell.angle_beta   90.00
_cell.angle_gamma   90.00
#
_symmetry.space_group_name_H-M   'P 1'
#
loop_
_entity.id
_entity.type
_entity.pdbx_description
1 polymer ?
#
loop_
_entity_poly.entity_id
_entity_poly.type
_entity_poly.pdbx_seq_one_letter_code
_entity_poly.pdbx_strand_id
1 'polypeptide(L)'
;MRRFKEVKNFAWLSCILLAVFMISGCSSSDNDAIATETRQAEYEFWGDIAKSATEASVKLLNKETGQTDGKPEMIVLTNAGYAMTEQHSTEACLDSLRDNAGVSEGKKTLLTVHSASTAPLWFFFTDKANGNGVYCEVDPAALNLTGFKVAGDLFAVQNLRNVKADNLFAAPETANENIFNAKAFNGNEFHIISLVNLLLEDGPCDLLRAAQYHDHYCPGVTSGYFLVRYLENTFPLTDDFGKYFTLSVPPWCKDDALLTLLNATPGKRGYAVFYLNSDDKASLRDDAKAIASVFFRWNGSSTAPEGEGMALSFDFTEAKAACNWEEDTPWNWWVSRIKMDLWYLDYTDEPQRFVQPIPIKGKNIFSLEDLAGISQPSDLARPGVNPLEILGLTQNSDTDEYALWQSVGKRAGDEALAMMKAQGASPLSGNLIALTNAGYAEISGQTTEGSLDGLIAASGVSRGRNSLIEIQAHPDKALWFSLYDKASGLCAYLQVNPAFPDSNLSPSALAASELFSVMSAEQVNADHLYANAAEYAAKFSNKVFGGNEFRVVTISNAVAAGAPVWAIRSFELHDHYCPGVTSGILMAQYVKDHFPMQTASDSYFIQSVAPWCKEDALMVMLNATPGKRGYAVSYPTDEDKARWVPEAENAATIVYRKNGDTGIWDGLVLAFEWGETGCPDYGSSVITYLCSDLWYLERMDQPETFVKVVKEFQLPEGVEAKEYARPGVDPMEMLGLVQTDTEE
;
A
#
# COMPACT_ATOMS: atom_id res chain seq x y z
N MET A 1 48.24 31.76 6.07
CA MET A 1 48.71 31.25 7.40
C MET A 1 47.99 29.93 7.62
N ARG A 2 48.56 28.74 7.81
CA ARG A 2 49.93 28.23 7.98
C ARG A 2 50.36 27.41 6.75
N ARG A 3 51.67 27.18 6.66
CA ARG A 3 52.45 26.77 5.48
C ARG A 3 53.38 25.61 5.89
N PHE A 4 53.81 24.81 4.90
CA PHE A 4 54.97 23.89 4.85
C PHE A 4 54.79 22.46 5.39
N LYS A 5 55.26 21.37 4.75
CA LYS A 5 56.30 21.08 3.73
C LYS A 5 55.90 19.81 2.93
N GLU A 6 56.01 19.74 1.60
CA GLU A 6 57.13 19.18 0.77
C GLU A 6 57.66 17.79 1.18
N VAL A 7 58.00 16.78 0.34
CA VAL A 7 58.06 16.52 -1.12
C VAL A 7 58.57 15.05 -1.32
N LYS A 8 58.29 14.43 -2.49
CA LYS A 8 59.05 13.38 -3.27
C LYS A 8 58.69 11.87 -3.23
N ASN A 9 58.36 11.41 -4.45
CA ASN A 9 58.37 10.05 -5.03
C ASN A 9 59.72 9.33 -4.88
N PHE A 10 59.71 7.99 -4.75
CA PHE A 10 60.41 7.01 -5.63
C PHE A 10 60.18 5.55 -5.16
N ALA A 11 59.79 4.69 -6.11
CA ALA A 11 60.06 3.24 -6.23
C ALA A 11 59.82 2.29 -5.04
N TRP A 12 58.66 1.58 -5.05
CA TRP A 12 58.51 0.25 -4.43
C TRP A 12 57.77 -0.68 -5.39
N LEU A 13 58.53 -1.29 -6.30
CA LEU A 13 58.07 -2.34 -7.22
C LEU A 13 59.12 -3.46 -7.20
N SER A 14 59.31 -4.11 -6.05
CA SER A 14 60.26 -5.24 -5.89
C SER A 14 59.98 -6.16 -4.67
N CYS A 15 58.75 -6.26 -4.16
CA CYS A 15 58.44 -7.14 -3.01
C CYS A 15 57.28 -8.13 -3.21
N ILE A 16 56.80 -8.34 -4.44
CA ILE A 16 55.72 -9.34 -4.72
C ILE A 16 56.22 -10.54 -5.56
N LEU A 17 57.51 -10.60 -5.89
CA LEU A 17 58.10 -11.68 -6.72
C LEU A 17 58.85 -12.78 -5.94
N LEU A 18 58.74 -12.80 -4.60
CA LEU A 18 59.48 -13.73 -3.73
C LEU A 18 58.60 -14.58 -2.79
N ALA A 19 57.28 -14.60 -2.99
CA ALA A 19 56.36 -15.54 -2.34
C ALA A 19 55.82 -16.63 -3.29
N VAL A 20 56.30 -16.67 -4.55
CA VAL A 20 55.91 -17.65 -5.58
C VAL A 20 56.84 -18.88 -5.61
N PHE A 21 57.87 -18.96 -4.75
CA PHE A 21 58.90 -20.00 -4.83
C PHE A 21 59.06 -20.91 -3.60
N MET A 22 58.11 -20.94 -2.66
CA MET A 22 58.16 -21.86 -1.51
C MET A 22 56.87 -22.66 -1.27
N ILE A 23 56.14 -23.05 -2.33
CA ILE A 23 55.24 -24.23 -2.35
C ILE A 23 55.31 -24.85 -3.75
N SER A 24 56.51 -25.25 -4.20
CA SER A 24 56.72 -25.99 -5.46
C SER A 24 57.63 -27.19 -5.22
N GLY A 25 57.25 -28.01 -4.23
CA GLY A 25 57.98 -29.20 -3.81
C GLY A 25 57.10 -30.39 -3.43
N CYS A 26 55.81 -30.39 -3.83
CA CYS A 26 54.94 -31.55 -3.86
C CYS A 26 54.17 -31.52 -5.19
N SER A 27 54.10 -32.66 -5.85
CA SER A 27 53.76 -32.86 -7.25
C SER A 27 52.43 -32.22 -7.69
N SER A 28 52.50 -31.17 -8.51
CA SER A 28 51.34 -30.62 -9.22
C SER A 28 50.75 -31.64 -10.21
N SER A 29 51.56 -32.56 -10.74
CA SER A 29 51.10 -33.62 -11.65
C SER A 29 50.19 -34.65 -10.98
N ASP A 30 50.43 -34.99 -9.71
CA ASP A 30 49.68 -36.04 -9.03
C ASP A 30 48.36 -35.50 -8.49
N ASN A 31 48.34 -34.24 -8.02
CA ASN A 31 47.11 -33.57 -7.62
C ASN A 31 46.20 -33.26 -8.83
N ASP A 32 46.76 -32.89 -9.98
CA ASP A 32 45.99 -32.70 -11.22
C ASP A 32 45.48 -34.04 -11.79
N ALA A 33 46.26 -35.12 -11.69
CA ALA A 33 45.84 -36.47 -12.10
C ALA A 33 44.71 -37.01 -11.19
N ILE A 34 44.85 -36.91 -9.87
CA ILE A 34 43.81 -37.33 -8.90
C ILE A 34 42.53 -36.51 -9.08
N ALA A 35 42.64 -35.19 -9.30
CA ALA A 35 41.49 -34.34 -9.57
C ALA A 35 40.79 -34.70 -10.91
N THR A 36 41.56 -35.14 -11.91
CA THR A 36 41.03 -35.57 -13.22
C THR A 36 40.34 -36.94 -13.12
N GLU A 37 40.96 -37.91 -12.43
CA GLU A 37 40.37 -39.23 -12.18
C GLU A 37 39.08 -39.12 -11.35
N THR A 38 39.05 -38.24 -10.35
CA THR A 38 37.86 -38.01 -9.52
C THR A 38 36.72 -37.41 -10.33
N ARG A 39 36.99 -36.42 -11.21
CA ARG A 39 35.97 -35.85 -12.11
C ARG A 39 35.45 -36.87 -13.13
N GLN A 40 36.32 -37.72 -13.65
CA GLN A 40 35.93 -38.78 -14.58
C GLN A 40 35.03 -39.81 -13.88
N ALA A 41 35.37 -40.22 -12.65
CA ALA A 41 34.56 -41.14 -11.86
C ALA A 41 33.18 -40.55 -11.52
N GLU A 42 33.12 -39.26 -11.17
CA GLU A 42 31.86 -38.54 -10.95
C GLU A 42 31.00 -38.51 -12.21
N TYR A 43 31.60 -38.16 -13.36
CA TYR A 43 30.92 -38.12 -14.65
C TYR A 43 30.33 -39.48 -15.02
N GLU A 44 31.13 -40.55 -14.90
CA GLU A 44 30.69 -41.92 -15.16
C GLU A 44 29.55 -42.35 -14.23
N PHE A 45 29.64 -42.01 -12.94
CA PHE A 45 28.61 -42.32 -11.95
C PHE A 45 27.25 -41.72 -12.27
N TRP A 46 27.19 -40.42 -12.57
CA TRP A 46 25.94 -39.78 -12.98
C TRP A 46 25.43 -40.31 -14.33
N GLY A 47 26.35 -40.64 -15.25
CA GLY A 47 26.02 -41.33 -16.49
C GLY A 47 25.35 -42.69 -16.25
N ASP A 48 25.87 -43.47 -15.31
CA ASP A 48 25.34 -44.80 -14.94
C ASP A 48 23.96 -44.71 -14.27
N ILE A 49 23.69 -43.65 -13.48
CA ILE A 49 22.35 -43.40 -12.90
C ILE A 49 21.31 -43.21 -14.01
N ALA A 50 21.58 -42.35 -14.99
CA ALA A 50 20.67 -42.09 -16.10
C ALA A 50 20.49 -43.31 -17.03
N LYS A 51 21.57 -44.08 -17.23
CA LYS A 51 21.51 -45.36 -17.94
C LYS A 51 20.60 -46.35 -17.22
N SER A 52 20.74 -46.47 -15.90
CA SER A 52 19.91 -47.34 -15.06
C SER A 52 18.42 -46.94 -15.14
N ALA A 53 18.12 -45.63 -15.11
CA ALA A 53 16.76 -45.12 -15.28
C ALA A 53 16.18 -45.44 -16.66
N THR A 54 17.00 -45.33 -17.70
CA THR A 54 16.62 -45.68 -19.08
C THR A 54 16.28 -47.18 -19.21
N GLU A 55 17.17 -48.05 -18.73
CA GLU A 55 16.98 -49.51 -18.78
C GLU A 55 15.75 -49.96 -18.00
N ALA A 56 15.56 -49.42 -16.79
CA ALA A 56 14.39 -49.70 -15.95
C ALA A 56 13.08 -49.26 -16.63
N SER A 57 13.08 -48.08 -17.23
CA SER A 57 11.90 -47.52 -17.91
C SER A 57 11.54 -48.30 -19.17
N VAL A 58 12.52 -48.63 -20.03
CA VAL A 58 12.30 -49.45 -21.23
C VAL A 58 11.73 -50.82 -20.85
N LYS A 59 12.24 -51.45 -19.79
CA LYS A 59 11.73 -52.73 -19.30
C LYS A 59 10.26 -52.64 -18.87
N LEU A 60 9.88 -51.58 -18.15
CA LEU A 60 8.49 -51.38 -17.72
C LEU A 60 7.55 -51.09 -18.89
N LEU A 61 7.97 -50.24 -19.83
CA LEU A 61 7.20 -49.91 -21.03
C LEU A 61 6.97 -51.14 -21.92
N ASN A 62 8.01 -51.93 -22.18
CA ASN A 62 7.93 -53.15 -22.99
C ASN A 62 7.01 -54.20 -22.33
N LYS A 63 7.08 -54.32 -20.99
CA LYS A 63 6.19 -55.20 -20.23
C LYS A 63 4.71 -54.79 -20.39
N GLU A 64 4.42 -53.50 -20.34
CA GLU A 64 3.06 -52.97 -20.47
C GLU A 64 2.48 -53.18 -21.87
N THR A 65 3.29 -52.99 -22.91
CA THR A 65 2.86 -53.13 -24.31
C THR A 65 2.93 -54.56 -24.85
N GLY A 66 3.45 -55.51 -24.05
CA GLY A 66 3.68 -56.89 -24.48
C GLY A 66 4.77 -57.04 -25.53
N GLN A 67 5.60 -56.01 -25.73
CA GLN A 67 6.75 -56.05 -26.64
C GLN A 67 7.90 -56.82 -25.98
N THR A 68 8.47 -57.79 -26.70
CA THR A 68 9.53 -58.66 -26.16
C THR A 68 10.95 -58.18 -26.50
N ASP A 69 11.09 -57.30 -27.50
CA ASP A 69 12.36 -56.71 -27.91
C ASP A 69 12.11 -55.37 -28.63
N GLY A 70 13.01 -54.41 -28.41
CA GLY A 70 12.96 -53.07 -29.02
C GLY A 70 12.88 -51.96 -27.99
N LYS A 71 13.44 -50.80 -28.34
CA LYS A 71 13.37 -49.59 -27.54
C LYS A 71 12.32 -48.67 -28.17
N PRO A 72 11.30 -48.21 -27.43
CA PRO A 72 10.29 -47.33 -27.98
C PRO A 72 10.90 -46.00 -28.45
N GLU A 73 10.21 -45.31 -29.35
CA GLU A 73 10.55 -43.93 -29.68
C GLU A 73 10.12 -43.06 -28.49
N MET A 74 11.09 -42.48 -27.78
CA MET A 74 10.83 -41.83 -26.49
C MET A 74 10.88 -40.31 -26.54
N ILE A 75 10.04 -39.68 -25.73
CA ILE A 75 10.27 -38.34 -25.17
C ILE A 75 10.80 -38.53 -23.75
N VAL A 76 11.83 -37.78 -23.38
CA VAL A 76 12.39 -37.77 -22.03
C VAL A 76 12.33 -36.36 -21.45
N LEU A 77 11.71 -36.23 -20.29
CA LEU A 77 11.80 -35.03 -19.45
C LEU A 77 12.71 -35.33 -18.26
N THR A 78 13.51 -34.36 -17.85
CA THR A 78 14.35 -34.48 -16.65
C THR A 78 14.74 -33.11 -16.14
N ASN A 79 15.01 -32.98 -14.85
CA ASN A 79 15.67 -31.81 -14.29
C ASN A 79 17.20 -31.95 -14.17
N ALA A 80 17.79 -32.99 -14.76
CA ALA A 80 19.24 -33.15 -14.85
C ALA A 80 19.89 -31.92 -15.51
N GLY A 81 21.03 -31.50 -14.96
CA GLY A 81 21.70 -30.24 -15.29
C GLY A 81 21.26 -29.04 -14.44
N TYR A 82 20.06 -29.10 -13.84
CA TYR A 82 19.63 -28.13 -12.81
C TYR A 82 19.79 -28.71 -11.41
N ALA A 83 19.29 -29.92 -11.18
CA ALA A 83 19.38 -30.59 -9.89
C ALA A 83 20.84 -30.89 -9.52
N MET A 84 21.19 -30.61 -8.27
CA MET A 84 22.49 -30.94 -7.67
C MET A 84 22.28 -31.80 -6.42
N THR A 85 23.11 -32.83 -6.24
CA THR A 85 23.13 -33.61 -5.00
C THR A 85 24.45 -33.38 -4.28
N GLU A 86 24.40 -32.86 -3.06
CA GLU A 86 25.60 -32.48 -2.28
C GLU A 86 26.62 -31.64 -3.08
N GLN A 87 26.15 -30.70 -3.90
CA GLN A 87 26.95 -29.83 -4.79
C GLN A 87 27.56 -30.50 -6.03
N HIS A 88 27.25 -31.76 -6.30
CA HIS A 88 27.66 -32.46 -7.51
C HIS A 88 26.68 -32.21 -8.67
N SER A 89 27.23 -31.97 -9.87
CA SER A 89 26.45 -31.69 -11.09
C SER A 89 25.87 -32.98 -11.67
N THR A 90 24.63 -32.91 -12.15
CA THR A 90 23.94 -34.03 -12.81
C THR A 90 24.01 -33.97 -14.34
N GLU A 91 24.81 -33.08 -14.93
CA GLU A 91 24.89 -32.87 -16.39
C GLU A 91 25.29 -34.13 -17.18
N ALA A 92 26.14 -34.99 -16.61
CA ALA A 92 26.56 -36.23 -17.26
C ALA A 92 25.38 -37.20 -17.52
N CYS A 93 24.28 -37.06 -16.78
CA CYS A 93 23.04 -37.77 -17.08
C CYS A 93 22.52 -37.45 -18.49
N LEU A 94 22.69 -36.21 -18.98
CA LEU A 94 22.18 -35.78 -20.29
C LEU A 94 22.88 -36.48 -21.44
N ASP A 95 24.21 -36.62 -21.36
CA ASP A 95 25.00 -37.38 -22.34
C ASP A 95 24.62 -38.86 -22.33
N SER A 96 24.44 -39.44 -21.13
CA SER A 96 23.98 -40.82 -21.00
C SER A 96 22.57 -41.04 -21.54
N LEU A 97 21.64 -40.10 -21.34
CA LEU A 97 20.29 -40.16 -21.94
C LEU A 97 20.37 -40.10 -23.47
N ARG A 98 21.26 -39.27 -24.03
CA ARG A 98 21.49 -39.26 -25.49
C ARG A 98 21.96 -40.61 -25.98
N ASP A 99 22.97 -41.19 -25.33
CA ASP A 99 23.64 -42.39 -25.81
C ASP A 99 22.79 -43.65 -25.57
N ASN A 100 22.10 -43.75 -24.43
CA ASN A 100 21.31 -44.91 -24.05
C ASN A 100 19.83 -44.78 -24.39
N ALA A 101 19.25 -43.57 -24.34
CA ALA A 101 17.84 -43.29 -24.64
C ALA A 101 17.62 -42.72 -26.06
N GLY A 102 18.69 -42.34 -26.79
CA GLY A 102 18.63 -41.96 -28.22
C GLY A 102 17.98 -40.59 -28.46
N VAL A 103 17.76 -39.85 -27.38
CA VAL A 103 17.06 -38.58 -27.34
C VAL A 103 18.01 -37.40 -27.41
N SER A 104 17.52 -36.24 -27.85
CA SER A 104 18.28 -34.99 -27.77
C SER A 104 17.36 -33.79 -27.85
N GLU A 105 17.82 -32.63 -27.36
CA GLU A 105 17.06 -31.38 -27.47
C GLU A 105 16.81 -31.02 -28.95
N GLY A 106 17.81 -31.21 -29.82
CA GLY A 106 17.68 -30.93 -31.26
C GLY A 106 16.66 -31.81 -31.99
N LYS A 107 16.33 -32.99 -31.44
CA LYS A 107 15.25 -33.87 -31.95
C LYS A 107 13.89 -33.56 -31.32
N LYS A 108 13.79 -32.60 -30.40
CA LYS A 108 12.63 -32.38 -29.52
C LYS A 108 12.21 -33.64 -28.76
N THR A 109 13.17 -34.49 -28.36
CA THR A 109 12.90 -35.72 -27.61
C THR A 109 13.54 -35.75 -26.23
N LEU A 110 14.33 -34.73 -25.88
CA LEU A 110 14.84 -34.48 -24.54
C LEU A 110 14.50 -33.04 -24.14
N LEU A 111 13.91 -32.86 -22.97
CA LEU A 111 13.66 -31.55 -22.39
C LEU A 111 14.23 -31.48 -20.96
N THR A 112 15.11 -30.50 -20.74
CA THR A 112 15.72 -30.22 -19.43
C THR A 112 14.85 -29.21 -18.68
N VAL A 113 13.95 -29.71 -17.83
CA VAL A 113 12.96 -28.90 -17.12
C VAL A 113 13.66 -28.11 -16.01
N HIS A 114 13.46 -26.79 -16.02
CA HIS A 114 14.04 -25.90 -15.02
C HIS A 114 13.56 -26.29 -13.62
N SER A 115 14.47 -26.30 -12.65
CA SER A 115 14.14 -26.57 -11.25
C SER A 115 15.17 -25.96 -10.31
N ALA A 116 14.82 -25.82 -9.03
CA ALA A 116 15.78 -25.44 -8.01
C ALA A 116 16.91 -26.48 -7.92
N SER A 117 18.14 -26.02 -7.68
CA SER A 117 19.30 -26.91 -7.59
C SER A 117 19.25 -27.91 -6.44
N THR A 118 18.35 -27.71 -5.48
CA THR A 118 18.11 -28.59 -4.34
C THR A 118 16.98 -29.60 -4.59
N ALA A 119 16.31 -29.54 -5.74
CA ALA A 119 15.27 -30.49 -6.10
C ALA A 119 15.85 -31.90 -6.30
N PRO A 120 15.12 -32.97 -5.92
CA PRO A 120 15.52 -34.34 -6.25
C PRO A 120 15.73 -34.52 -7.75
N LEU A 121 16.76 -35.29 -8.13
CA LEU A 121 16.99 -35.65 -9.53
C LEU A 121 15.90 -36.63 -9.99
N TRP A 122 15.24 -36.33 -11.11
CA TRP A 122 14.21 -37.19 -11.67
C TRP A 122 14.28 -37.31 -13.19
N PHE A 123 13.70 -38.38 -13.71
CA PHE A 123 13.57 -38.69 -15.13
C PHE A 123 12.14 -39.15 -15.44
N PHE A 124 11.61 -38.75 -16.59
CA PHE A 124 10.33 -39.24 -17.09
C PHE A 124 10.47 -39.67 -18.55
N PHE A 125 10.22 -40.95 -18.83
CA PHE A 125 10.35 -41.56 -20.16
C PHE A 125 8.99 -41.89 -20.72
N THR A 126 8.60 -41.28 -21.84
CA THR A 126 7.30 -41.51 -22.50
C THR A 126 7.47 -42.20 -23.83
N ASP A 127 6.75 -43.29 -24.07
CA ASP A 127 6.60 -43.87 -25.41
C ASP A 127 5.66 -43.00 -26.25
N LYS A 128 6.17 -42.42 -27.34
CA LYS A 128 5.42 -41.52 -28.22
C LYS A 128 4.21 -42.19 -28.88
N ALA A 129 4.25 -43.51 -29.10
CA ALA A 129 3.20 -44.21 -29.84
C ALA A 129 1.90 -44.34 -29.05
N ASN A 130 1.99 -44.53 -27.73
CA ASN A 130 0.82 -44.82 -26.88
C ASN A 130 0.68 -43.87 -25.67
N GLY A 131 1.71 -43.08 -25.35
CA GLY A 131 1.69 -42.15 -24.24
C GLY A 131 1.88 -42.78 -22.86
N ASN A 132 2.28 -44.06 -22.78
CA ASN A 132 2.72 -44.65 -21.52
C ASN A 132 4.04 -44.01 -21.11
N GLY A 133 4.10 -43.56 -19.87
CA GLY A 133 5.26 -42.90 -19.30
C GLY A 133 5.70 -43.53 -17.98
N VAL A 134 7.02 -43.57 -17.76
CA VAL A 134 7.64 -44.05 -16.52
C VAL A 134 8.37 -42.90 -15.84
N TYR A 135 7.95 -42.59 -14.62
CA TYR A 135 8.65 -41.67 -13.73
C TYR A 135 9.66 -42.43 -12.88
N CYS A 136 10.86 -41.85 -12.72
CA CYS A 136 11.92 -42.33 -11.84
C CYS A 136 12.49 -41.13 -11.07
N GLU A 137 12.26 -41.07 -9.76
CA GLU A 137 12.91 -40.10 -8.86
C GLU A 137 14.05 -40.80 -8.12
N VAL A 138 15.26 -40.26 -8.21
CA VAL A 138 16.45 -40.82 -7.56
C VAL A 138 16.36 -40.61 -6.05
N ASP A 139 16.59 -41.66 -5.26
CA ASP A 139 16.72 -41.55 -3.81
C ASP A 139 18.11 -41.00 -3.44
N PRO A 140 18.22 -39.79 -2.86
CA PRO A 140 19.51 -39.27 -2.42
C PRO A 140 20.19 -40.17 -1.38
N ALA A 141 19.41 -40.89 -0.56
CA ALA A 141 19.96 -41.80 0.46
C ALA A 141 20.60 -43.06 -0.15
N ALA A 142 20.29 -43.38 -1.41
CA ALA A 142 20.92 -44.47 -2.13
C ALA A 142 22.30 -44.10 -2.71
N LEU A 143 22.72 -42.83 -2.61
CA LEU A 143 23.96 -42.34 -3.24
C LEU A 143 25.10 -42.21 -2.21
N ASN A 144 26.25 -42.81 -2.53
CA ASN A 144 27.51 -42.57 -1.83
C ASN A 144 28.42 -41.73 -2.74
N LEU A 145 28.44 -40.42 -2.51
CA LEU A 145 29.16 -39.47 -3.35
C LEU A 145 30.66 -39.38 -3.05
N THR A 146 31.11 -39.84 -1.87
CA THR A 146 32.55 -39.96 -1.58
C THR A 146 33.21 -41.08 -2.40
N GLY A 147 32.48 -42.15 -2.68
CA GLY A 147 32.96 -43.29 -3.46
C GLY A 147 32.38 -43.40 -4.87
N PHE A 148 31.47 -42.50 -5.24
CA PHE A 148 30.66 -42.55 -6.46
C PHE A 148 30.02 -43.93 -6.70
N LYS A 149 29.23 -44.39 -5.72
CA LYS A 149 28.55 -45.70 -5.75
C LYS A 149 27.10 -45.59 -5.32
N VAL A 150 26.26 -46.48 -5.86
CA VAL A 150 24.90 -46.69 -5.38
C VAL A 150 24.93 -47.73 -4.25
N ALA A 151 24.34 -47.39 -3.10
CA ALA A 151 24.39 -48.19 -1.86
C ALA A 151 23.04 -48.82 -1.48
N GLY A 152 22.01 -48.71 -2.33
CA GLY A 152 20.66 -49.22 -2.08
C GLY A 152 19.79 -49.21 -3.33
N ASP A 153 18.46 -49.18 -3.14
CA ASP A 153 17.50 -49.04 -4.23
C ASP A 153 17.59 -47.62 -4.82
N LEU A 154 17.94 -47.52 -6.10
CA LEU A 154 18.27 -46.23 -6.72
C LEU A 154 17.10 -45.23 -6.77
N PHE A 155 15.86 -45.72 -6.87
CA PHE A 155 14.69 -44.88 -7.09
C PHE A 155 13.77 -44.87 -5.86
N ALA A 156 13.54 -43.68 -5.30
CA ALA A 156 12.56 -43.46 -4.24
C ALA A 156 11.13 -43.64 -4.76
N VAL A 157 10.90 -43.24 -6.01
CA VAL A 157 9.61 -43.38 -6.71
C VAL A 157 9.85 -43.92 -8.11
N GLN A 158 9.13 -44.99 -8.46
CA GLN A 158 9.07 -45.50 -9.83
C GLN A 158 7.63 -45.88 -10.18
N ASN A 159 7.02 -45.16 -11.13
CA ASN A 159 5.61 -45.35 -11.48
C ASN A 159 5.39 -45.28 -12.99
N LEU A 160 4.59 -46.22 -13.51
CA LEU A 160 4.10 -46.22 -14.89
C LEU A 160 2.67 -45.70 -14.93
N ARG A 161 2.40 -44.71 -15.80
CA ARG A 161 1.05 -44.18 -16.08
C ARG A 161 0.93 -43.79 -17.55
N ASN A 162 -0.27 -43.88 -18.10
CA ASN A 162 -0.56 -43.23 -19.38
C ASN A 162 -0.78 -41.73 -19.16
N VAL A 163 -0.09 -40.88 -19.92
CA VAL A 163 -0.13 -39.42 -19.78
C VAL A 163 -0.65 -38.71 -21.02
N LYS A 164 -1.10 -39.44 -22.05
CA LYS A 164 -1.64 -38.83 -23.26
C LYS A 164 -3.00 -38.19 -22.98
N ALA A 165 -3.18 -36.94 -23.41
CA ALA A 165 -4.37 -36.14 -23.16
C ALA A 165 -5.68 -36.87 -23.53
N ASP A 166 -5.76 -37.48 -24.71
CA ASP A 166 -6.94 -38.24 -25.15
C ASP A 166 -7.38 -39.31 -24.13
N ASN A 167 -6.41 -40.05 -23.58
CA ASN A 167 -6.69 -41.12 -22.61
C ASN A 167 -7.08 -40.55 -21.24
N LEU A 168 -6.43 -39.46 -20.82
CA LEU A 168 -6.76 -38.76 -19.59
C LEU A 168 -8.18 -38.18 -19.64
N PHE A 169 -8.58 -37.62 -20.79
CA PHE A 169 -9.91 -37.03 -20.97
C PHE A 169 -11.02 -38.05 -21.17
N ALA A 170 -10.70 -39.27 -21.61
CA ALA A 170 -11.66 -40.36 -21.72
C ALA A 170 -12.09 -40.91 -20.35
N ALA A 171 -11.26 -40.76 -19.31
CA ALA A 171 -11.54 -41.21 -17.94
C ALA A 171 -10.95 -40.26 -16.88
N PRO A 172 -11.43 -39.00 -16.81
CA PRO A 172 -10.79 -37.94 -16.01
C PRO A 172 -10.85 -38.20 -14.51
N GLU A 173 -11.91 -38.84 -14.00
CA GLU A 173 -12.02 -39.22 -12.58
C GLU A 173 -10.95 -40.24 -12.20
N THR A 174 -10.76 -41.26 -13.03
CA THR A 174 -9.74 -42.30 -12.83
C THR A 174 -8.33 -41.72 -12.92
N ALA A 175 -8.08 -40.82 -13.86
CA ALA A 175 -6.82 -40.09 -13.97
C ALA A 175 -6.58 -39.22 -12.72
N ASN A 176 -7.59 -38.50 -12.26
CA ASN A 176 -7.48 -37.67 -11.07
C ASN A 176 -7.14 -38.49 -9.82
N GLU A 177 -7.82 -39.62 -9.61
CA GLU A 177 -7.55 -40.51 -8.46
C GLU A 177 -6.16 -41.15 -8.53
N ASN A 178 -5.82 -41.77 -9.66
CA ASN A 178 -4.64 -42.64 -9.76
C ASN A 178 -3.34 -41.92 -10.10
N ILE A 179 -3.42 -40.66 -10.54
CA ILE A 179 -2.27 -39.84 -10.92
C ILE A 179 -2.14 -38.66 -9.96
N PHE A 180 -3.10 -37.72 -9.97
CA PHE A 180 -2.99 -36.45 -9.25
C PHE A 180 -3.16 -36.61 -7.73
N ASN A 181 -4.24 -37.24 -7.27
CA ASN A 181 -4.48 -37.47 -5.85
C ASN A 181 -3.49 -38.47 -5.24
N ALA A 182 -3.17 -39.53 -5.98
CA ALA A 182 -2.19 -40.53 -5.57
C ALA A 182 -0.74 -40.00 -5.60
N LYS A 183 -0.50 -38.80 -6.16
CA LYS A 183 0.83 -38.23 -6.38
C LYS A 183 1.78 -39.21 -7.07
N ALA A 184 1.33 -39.76 -8.20
CA ALA A 184 2.06 -40.81 -8.91
C ALA A 184 3.48 -40.39 -9.31
N PHE A 185 3.75 -39.10 -9.47
CA PHE A 185 5.06 -38.53 -9.79
C PHE A 185 5.56 -37.58 -8.69
N ASN A 186 5.16 -37.85 -7.44
CA ASN A 186 5.59 -37.13 -6.24
C ASN A 186 5.34 -35.61 -6.29
N GLY A 187 4.25 -35.17 -6.94
CA GLY A 187 3.92 -33.76 -7.09
C GLY A 187 4.30 -33.15 -8.45
N ASN A 188 4.99 -33.89 -9.32
CA ASN A 188 5.35 -33.44 -10.67
C ASN A 188 4.28 -33.76 -11.74
N GLU A 189 3.08 -34.17 -11.35
CA GLU A 189 2.06 -34.69 -12.27
C GLU A 189 1.71 -33.68 -13.36
N PHE A 190 1.32 -32.47 -12.97
CA PHE A 190 0.94 -31.44 -13.93
C PHE A 190 2.14 -30.95 -14.76
N HIS A 191 3.32 -30.83 -14.15
CA HIS A 191 4.54 -30.39 -14.83
C HIS A 191 4.91 -31.31 -15.99
N ILE A 192 4.95 -32.61 -15.69
CA ILE A 192 5.32 -33.64 -16.66
C ILE A 192 4.23 -33.79 -17.73
N ILE A 193 2.97 -33.96 -17.32
CA ILE A 193 1.88 -34.28 -18.25
C ILE A 193 1.67 -33.13 -19.25
N SER A 194 1.70 -31.88 -18.79
CA SER A 194 1.52 -30.72 -19.66
C SER A 194 2.63 -30.59 -20.71
N LEU A 195 3.90 -30.73 -20.32
CA LEU A 195 5.06 -30.67 -21.21
C LEU A 195 5.12 -31.84 -22.19
N VAL A 196 4.81 -33.06 -21.74
CA VAL A 196 4.76 -34.24 -22.62
C VAL A 196 3.71 -34.04 -23.70
N ASN A 197 2.50 -33.58 -23.36
CA ASN A 197 1.46 -33.37 -24.37
C ASN A 197 1.81 -32.22 -25.33
N LEU A 198 2.48 -31.16 -24.87
CA LEU A 198 3.01 -30.12 -25.78
C LEU A 198 4.01 -30.69 -26.80
N LEU A 199 4.86 -31.64 -26.40
CA LEU A 199 5.80 -32.32 -27.29
C LEU A 199 5.12 -33.35 -28.21
N LEU A 200 4.09 -34.05 -27.73
CA LEU A 200 3.32 -35.00 -28.54
C LEU A 200 2.55 -34.31 -29.67
N GLU A 201 2.06 -33.08 -29.44
CA GLU A 201 1.38 -32.25 -30.43
C GLU A 201 2.34 -31.39 -31.29
N ASP A 202 3.66 -31.66 -31.25
CA ASP A 202 4.70 -30.90 -31.97
C ASP A 202 4.64 -29.38 -31.76
N GLY A 203 4.49 -28.95 -30.50
CA GLY A 203 4.42 -27.55 -30.13
C GLY A 203 5.58 -26.69 -30.69
N PRO A 204 5.35 -25.37 -30.90
CA PRO A 204 6.39 -24.45 -31.37
C PRO A 204 7.64 -24.49 -30.48
N CYS A 205 8.82 -24.45 -31.12
CA CYS A 205 10.11 -24.58 -30.41
C CYS A 205 10.30 -23.54 -29.31
N ASP A 206 9.85 -22.32 -29.54
CA ASP A 206 10.02 -21.21 -28.62
C ASP A 206 8.96 -21.23 -27.50
N LEU A 207 7.72 -21.64 -27.78
CA LEU A 207 6.74 -21.98 -26.74
C LEU A 207 7.27 -23.09 -25.82
N LEU A 208 7.89 -24.13 -26.41
CA LEU A 208 8.56 -25.18 -25.65
C LEU A 208 9.67 -24.64 -24.75
N ARG A 209 10.48 -23.67 -25.22
CA ARG A 209 11.51 -23.03 -24.39
C ARG A 209 10.93 -22.23 -23.23
N ALA A 210 9.84 -21.50 -23.47
CA ALA A 210 9.13 -20.77 -22.41
C ALA A 210 8.55 -21.73 -21.35
N ALA A 211 7.87 -22.79 -21.78
CA ALA A 211 7.30 -23.80 -20.87
C ALA A 211 8.38 -24.59 -20.13
N GLN A 212 9.49 -24.91 -20.80
CA GLN A 212 10.66 -25.56 -20.18
C GLN A 212 11.25 -24.71 -19.04
N TYR A 213 11.37 -23.40 -19.25
CA TYR A 213 11.87 -22.46 -18.24
C TYR A 213 10.87 -22.27 -17.10
N HIS A 214 9.57 -22.19 -17.44
CA HIS A 214 8.50 -22.07 -16.45
C HIS A 214 8.32 -23.32 -15.57
N ASP A 215 8.85 -24.48 -16.03
CA ASP A 215 8.75 -25.83 -15.45
C ASP A 215 7.51 -26.64 -15.83
N HIS A 216 6.51 -26.02 -16.43
CA HIS A 216 5.32 -26.67 -16.95
C HIS A 216 4.65 -25.87 -18.07
N TYR A 217 3.75 -26.52 -18.81
CA TYR A 217 2.92 -25.86 -19.81
C TYR A 217 1.55 -25.50 -19.20
N CYS A 218 1.16 -24.23 -19.27
CA CYS A 218 -0.13 -23.76 -18.75
C CYS A 218 -0.68 -22.57 -19.55
N PRO A 219 -1.98 -22.24 -19.41
CA PRO A 219 -2.59 -21.19 -20.22
C PRO A 219 -1.95 -19.82 -19.98
N GLY A 220 -1.37 -19.62 -18.80
CA GLY A 220 -0.61 -18.42 -18.48
C GLY A 220 0.70 -18.30 -19.28
N VAL A 221 1.49 -19.37 -19.43
CA VAL A 221 2.68 -19.36 -20.30
C VAL A 221 2.29 -19.10 -21.76
N THR A 222 1.23 -19.77 -22.22
CA THR A 222 0.68 -19.60 -23.56
C THR A 222 0.22 -18.17 -23.83
N SER A 223 -0.38 -17.50 -22.84
CA SER A 223 -0.73 -16.08 -22.96
C SER A 223 0.49 -15.18 -23.15
N GLY A 224 1.62 -15.49 -22.49
CA GLY A 224 2.88 -14.79 -22.69
C GLY A 224 3.48 -15.01 -24.08
N TYR A 225 3.41 -16.23 -24.60
CA TYR A 225 3.79 -16.54 -25.99
C TYR A 225 2.99 -15.71 -26.99
N PHE A 226 1.66 -15.65 -26.85
CA PHE A 226 0.81 -14.84 -27.73
C PHE A 226 1.09 -13.34 -27.63
N LEU A 227 1.35 -12.81 -26.42
CA LEU A 227 1.76 -11.41 -26.24
C LEU A 227 3.05 -11.11 -27.02
N VAL A 228 4.03 -12.01 -26.98
CA VAL A 228 5.28 -11.85 -27.74
C VAL A 228 5.04 -11.90 -29.24
N ARG A 229 4.25 -12.88 -29.73
CA ARG A 229 3.90 -12.95 -31.16
C ARG A 229 3.15 -11.71 -31.65
N TYR A 230 2.24 -11.18 -30.84
CA TYR A 230 1.57 -9.92 -31.15
C TYR A 230 2.57 -8.76 -31.22
N LEU A 231 3.48 -8.67 -30.25
CA LEU A 231 4.50 -7.62 -30.16
C LEU A 231 5.46 -7.67 -31.35
N GLU A 232 5.96 -8.84 -31.72
CA GLU A 232 6.83 -9.03 -32.89
C GLU A 232 6.16 -8.61 -34.20
N ASN A 233 4.86 -8.88 -34.32
CA ASN A 233 4.08 -8.54 -35.52
C ASN A 233 3.71 -7.05 -35.61
N THR A 234 3.53 -6.36 -34.48
CA THR A 234 2.91 -5.02 -34.45
C THR A 234 3.82 -3.92 -33.89
N PHE A 235 4.82 -4.29 -33.10
CA PHE A 235 5.72 -3.38 -32.41
C PHE A 235 7.17 -3.88 -32.38
N PRO A 236 7.75 -4.31 -33.53
CA PRO A 236 9.09 -4.90 -33.57
C PRO A 236 10.19 -3.92 -33.17
N LEU A 237 11.35 -4.43 -32.78
CA LEU A 237 12.56 -3.61 -32.64
C LEU A 237 12.95 -3.02 -34.00
N THR A 238 13.40 -1.78 -34.00
CA THR A 238 13.69 -1.01 -35.22
C THR A 238 15.15 -1.03 -35.62
N ASP A 239 16.04 -1.48 -34.74
CA ASP A 239 17.49 -1.56 -34.96
C ASP A 239 18.14 -2.68 -34.13
N ASP A 240 19.37 -3.05 -34.52
CA ASP A 240 20.13 -4.17 -33.94
C ASP A 240 20.55 -3.96 -32.46
N PHE A 241 20.45 -2.73 -31.94
CA PHE A 241 20.79 -2.37 -30.56
C PHE A 241 19.55 -2.14 -29.68
N GLY A 242 18.36 -2.15 -30.29
CA GLY A 242 17.07 -2.05 -29.62
C GLY A 242 16.87 -3.18 -28.62
N LYS A 243 16.20 -2.85 -27.51
CA LYS A 243 15.81 -3.83 -26.50
C LYS A 243 14.38 -3.55 -26.07
N TYR A 244 13.71 -4.59 -25.61
CA TYR A 244 12.48 -4.41 -24.87
C TYR A 244 12.78 -4.17 -23.39
N PHE A 245 12.03 -3.23 -22.81
CA PHE A 245 11.76 -3.19 -21.38
C PHE A 245 10.30 -3.57 -21.15
N THR A 246 10.06 -4.52 -20.26
CA THR A 246 8.72 -5.00 -19.93
C THR A 246 8.38 -4.59 -18.50
N LEU A 247 7.28 -3.85 -18.35
CA LEU A 247 6.63 -3.63 -17.06
C LEU A 247 5.43 -4.59 -16.96
N SER A 248 5.55 -5.60 -16.10
CA SER A 248 4.50 -6.58 -15.89
C SER A 248 3.45 -6.07 -14.91
N VAL A 249 2.18 -6.08 -15.31
CA VAL A 249 1.07 -5.48 -14.56
C VAL A 249 -0.21 -6.30 -14.77
N PRO A 250 -0.61 -7.20 -13.86
CA PRO A 250 0.18 -7.81 -12.79
C PRO A 250 1.07 -8.98 -13.28
N PRO A 251 1.95 -9.53 -12.42
CA PRO A 251 2.73 -10.72 -12.74
C PRO A 251 1.90 -12.02 -12.66
N TRP A 252 2.09 -12.91 -13.64
CA TRP A 252 1.67 -14.33 -13.63
C TRP A 252 2.54 -15.17 -14.58
N CYS A 253 2.21 -16.43 -14.84
CA CYS A 253 3.01 -17.34 -15.68
C CYS A 253 3.38 -16.80 -17.08
N LYS A 254 2.69 -15.78 -17.62
CA LYS A 254 3.06 -15.12 -18.89
C LYS A 254 4.49 -14.61 -18.85
N ASP A 255 4.91 -14.18 -17.67
CA ASP A 255 6.11 -13.40 -17.47
C ASP A 255 7.36 -14.24 -17.74
N ASP A 256 7.35 -15.53 -17.41
CA ASP A 256 8.44 -16.43 -17.75
C ASP A 256 8.61 -16.61 -19.26
N ALA A 257 7.50 -16.57 -20.02
CA ALA A 257 7.57 -16.50 -21.48
C ALA A 257 8.13 -15.15 -21.95
N LEU A 258 7.74 -14.02 -21.35
CA LEU A 258 8.28 -12.69 -21.68
C LEU A 258 9.80 -12.62 -21.39
N LEU A 259 10.24 -13.13 -20.24
CA LEU A 259 11.65 -13.19 -19.85
C LEU A 259 12.46 -14.01 -20.86
N THR A 260 11.94 -15.18 -21.23
CA THR A 260 12.61 -16.15 -22.11
C THR A 260 12.66 -15.66 -23.56
N LEU A 261 11.52 -15.24 -24.10
CA LEU A 261 11.37 -14.96 -25.53
C LEU A 261 11.86 -13.56 -25.92
N LEU A 262 11.62 -12.55 -25.07
CA LEU A 262 12.11 -11.18 -25.34
C LEU A 262 13.52 -10.94 -24.82
N ASN A 263 14.10 -11.90 -24.10
CA ASN A 263 15.40 -11.76 -23.44
C ASN A 263 15.45 -10.53 -22.49
N ALA A 264 14.29 -10.16 -21.96
CA ALA A 264 14.06 -8.98 -21.16
C ALA A 264 14.02 -9.39 -19.69
N THR A 265 15.18 -9.49 -19.03
CA THR A 265 15.27 -9.96 -17.63
C THR A 265 15.60 -8.84 -16.65
N PRO A 266 15.26 -8.96 -15.34
CA PRO A 266 15.66 -7.98 -14.33
C PRO A 266 17.17 -7.77 -14.29
N GLY A 267 17.95 -8.86 -14.39
CA GLY A 267 19.42 -8.80 -14.43
C GLY A 267 19.98 -8.06 -15.66
N LYS A 268 19.25 -8.09 -16.78
CA LYS A 268 19.56 -7.31 -18.00
C LYS A 268 18.93 -5.92 -17.99
N ARG A 269 18.30 -5.52 -16.87
CA ARG A 269 17.58 -4.25 -16.69
C ARG A 269 16.45 -4.05 -17.71
N GLY A 270 15.89 -5.14 -18.22
CA GLY A 270 14.82 -5.14 -19.22
C GLY A 270 13.45 -5.46 -18.65
N TYR A 271 13.31 -5.56 -17.33
CA TYR A 271 12.08 -6.09 -16.74
C TYR A 271 11.82 -5.56 -15.35
N ALA A 272 10.57 -5.20 -15.09
CA ALA A 272 10.06 -4.81 -13.79
C ALA A 272 8.65 -5.38 -13.57
N VAL A 273 8.28 -5.49 -12.29
CA VAL A 273 6.99 -6.05 -11.87
C VAL A 273 6.25 -5.00 -11.04
N PHE A 274 4.96 -4.84 -11.32
CA PHE A 274 4.05 -4.08 -10.50
C PHE A 274 2.87 -4.98 -10.10
N TYR A 275 2.77 -5.27 -8.80
CA TYR A 275 1.65 -6.04 -8.25
C TYR A 275 0.42 -5.16 -8.12
N LEU A 276 -0.76 -5.73 -8.38
CA LEU A 276 -2.04 -5.06 -8.19
C LEU A 276 -2.76 -5.63 -6.97
N ASN A 277 -3.03 -4.78 -5.98
CA ASN A 277 -3.95 -5.09 -4.88
C ASN A 277 -5.42 -4.91 -5.33
N SER A 278 -6.38 -5.09 -4.41
CA SER A 278 -7.81 -4.95 -4.73
C SER A 278 -8.21 -3.53 -5.14
N ASP A 279 -7.61 -2.52 -4.51
CA ASP A 279 -7.89 -1.11 -4.79
C ASP A 279 -7.29 -0.71 -6.16
N ASP A 280 -6.07 -1.15 -6.47
CA ASP A 280 -5.44 -0.94 -7.77
C ASP A 280 -6.32 -1.53 -8.89
N LYS A 281 -6.81 -2.76 -8.72
CA LYS A 281 -7.70 -3.42 -9.69
C LYS A 281 -9.03 -2.68 -9.84
N ALA A 282 -9.59 -2.18 -8.74
CA ALA A 282 -10.83 -1.41 -8.75
C ALA A 282 -10.64 -0.05 -9.45
N SER A 283 -9.45 0.55 -9.32
CA SER A 283 -9.10 1.83 -9.90
C SER A 283 -8.88 1.79 -11.41
N LEU A 284 -8.61 0.64 -12.04
CA LEU A 284 -8.33 0.55 -13.48
C LEU A 284 -9.53 0.95 -14.34
N ARG A 285 -9.27 1.64 -15.46
CA ARG A 285 -10.26 1.88 -16.52
C ARG A 285 -10.84 0.56 -17.01
N ASP A 286 -12.08 0.59 -17.48
CA ASP A 286 -12.76 -0.62 -17.94
C ASP A 286 -11.98 -1.36 -19.05
N ASP A 287 -11.36 -0.62 -19.98
CA ASP A 287 -10.51 -1.18 -21.04
C ASP A 287 -9.15 -1.68 -20.55
N ALA A 288 -8.72 -1.25 -19.36
CA ALA A 288 -7.46 -1.64 -18.74
C ALA A 288 -7.59 -2.80 -17.74
N LYS A 289 -8.80 -3.25 -17.40
CA LYS A 289 -9.01 -4.33 -16.40
C LYS A 289 -8.34 -5.66 -16.75
N ALA A 290 -8.19 -5.94 -18.04
CA ALA A 290 -7.53 -7.13 -18.55
C ALA A 290 -6.04 -6.90 -18.91
N ILE A 291 -5.44 -5.81 -18.43
CA ILE A 291 -4.03 -5.49 -18.68
C ILE A 291 -3.14 -6.67 -18.26
N ALA A 292 -2.17 -6.98 -19.14
CA ALA A 292 -1.17 -7.99 -18.91
C ALA A 292 0.20 -7.35 -18.65
N SER A 293 0.68 -6.54 -19.60
CA SER A 293 2.00 -5.92 -19.51
C SER A 293 2.06 -4.65 -20.36
N VAL A 294 2.99 -3.76 -20.01
CA VAL A 294 3.39 -2.61 -20.82
C VAL A 294 4.79 -2.84 -21.34
N PHE A 295 4.95 -2.78 -22.65
CA PHE A 295 6.20 -3.04 -23.36
C PHE A 295 6.76 -1.74 -23.88
N PHE A 296 8.07 -1.57 -23.77
CA PHE A 296 8.78 -0.43 -24.32
C PHE A 296 9.88 -0.93 -25.23
N ARG A 297 9.98 -0.40 -26.46
CA ARG A 297 11.17 -0.58 -27.28
C ARG A 297 12.06 0.65 -27.10
N TRP A 298 13.31 0.43 -26.75
CA TRP A 298 14.23 1.49 -26.35
C TRP A 298 15.66 1.16 -26.75
N ASN A 299 16.45 2.20 -27.08
CA ASN A 299 17.89 2.08 -27.27
C ASN A 299 18.65 2.51 -26.01
N GLY A 300 19.16 1.52 -25.26
CA GLY A 300 19.91 1.69 -24.00
C GLY A 300 21.15 2.59 -24.08
N SER A 301 21.59 2.97 -25.28
CA SER A 301 22.78 3.77 -25.52
C SER A 301 22.47 5.25 -25.78
N SER A 302 21.19 5.61 -25.98
CA SER A 302 20.77 7.01 -26.16
C SER A 302 20.67 7.72 -24.81
N THR A 303 21.12 8.98 -24.78
CA THR A 303 20.97 9.88 -23.61
C THR A 303 19.70 10.73 -23.68
N ALA A 304 18.93 10.63 -24.78
CA ALA A 304 17.65 11.28 -24.95
C ALA A 304 16.51 10.29 -24.60
N PRO A 305 15.32 10.76 -24.15
CA PRO A 305 14.13 9.94 -23.88
C PRO A 305 13.50 9.38 -25.16
N GLU A 306 14.31 8.74 -26.01
CA GLU A 306 13.91 8.17 -27.29
C GLU A 306 13.47 6.71 -27.10
N GLY A 307 12.19 6.52 -26.82
CA GLY A 307 11.56 5.20 -26.85
C GLY A 307 10.06 5.27 -26.92
N GLU A 308 9.48 4.17 -27.36
CA GLU A 308 8.03 4.05 -27.53
C GLU A 308 7.52 2.93 -26.64
N GLY A 309 6.26 3.03 -26.20
CA GLY A 309 5.58 2.04 -25.41
C GLY A 309 4.27 1.56 -26.02
N MET A 310 3.85 0.36 -25.63
CA MET A 310 2.58 -0.28 -25.97
C MET A 310 2.07 -1.07 -24.75
N ALA A 311 0.83 -0.80 -24.32
CA ALA A 311 0.17 -1.58 -23.28
C ALA A 311 -0.72 -2.65 -23.93
N LEU A 312 -0.65 -3.89 -23.44
CA LEU A 312 -1.41 -5.03 -23.99
C LEU A 312 -2.25 -5.70 -22.92
N SER A 313 -3.46 -6.12 -23.29
CA SER A 313 -4.32 -7.02 -22.53
C SER A 313 -4.31 -8.42 -23.12
N PHE A 314 -4.76 -9.40 -22.33
CA PHE A 314 -4.99 -10.77 -22.81
C PHE A 314 -6.41 -11.25 -22.45
N ASP A 315 -7.15 -11.75 -23.44
CA ASP A 315 -8.50 -12.25 -23.29
C ASP A 315 -8.54 -13.79 -23.25
N PHE A 316 -8.95 -14.33 -22.10
CA PHE A 316 -9.12 -15.77 -21.88
C PHE A 316 -10.54 -16.27 -22.22
N THR A 317 -11.48 -15.37 -22.54
CA THR A 317 -12.92 -15.66 -22.59
C THR A 317 -13.26 -16.74 -23.61
N GLU A 318 -12.76 -16.59 -24.84
CA GLU A 318 -13.05 -17.54 -25.91
C GLU A 318 -12.50 -18.94 -25.60
N ALA A 319 -11.24 -19.01 -25.16
CA ALA A 319 -10.57 -20.26 -24.85
C ALA A 319 -11.24 -20.99 -23.68
N LYS A 320 -11.64 -20.25 -22.63
CA LYS A 320 -12.42 -20.78 -21.51
C LYS A 320 -13.74 -21.37 -21.99
N ALA A 321 -14.46 -20.66 -22.86
CA ALA A 321 -15.73 -21.13 -23.41
C ALA A 321 -15.55 -22.39 -24.28
N ALA A 322 -14.55 -22.41 -25.17
CA ALA A 322 -14.26 -23.55 -26.05
C ALA A 322 -13.89 -24.82 -25.27
N CYS A 323 -13.26 -24.67 -24.11
CA CYS A 323 -12.75 -25.80 -23.31
C CYS A 323 -13.69 -26.22 -22.17
N ASN A 324 -14.90 -25.67 -22.10
CA ASN A 324 -15.83 -25.84 -20.98
C ASN A 324 -15.12 -25.63 -19.64
N TRP A 325 -14.45 -24.49 -19.51
CA TRP A 325 -13.75 -24.14 -18.28
C TRP A 325 -14.75 -23.96 -17.14
N GLU A 326 -14.67 -24.83 -16.14
CA GLU A 326 -15.37 -24.67 -14.86
C GLU A 326 -14.38 -24.07 -13.87
N GLU A 327 -14.71 -22.95 -13.23
CA GLU A 327 -13.83 -22.35 -12.23
C GLU A 327 -13.65 -23.30 -11.04
N ASP A 328 -12.43 -23.83 -10.92
CA ASP A 328 -11.85 -24.58 -9.79
C ASP A 328 -12.85 -25.43 -8.98
N THR A 329 -13.32 -26.55 -9.57
CA THR A 329 -13.77 -27.66 -8.72
C THR A 329 -12.54 -28.44 -8.22
N PRO A 330 -12.45 -28.80 -6.93
CA PRO A 330 -11.26 -29.42 -6.36
C PRO A 330 -10.77 -30.72 -7.04
N TRP A 331 -11.61 -31.36 -7.86
CA TRP A 331 -11.32 -32.69 -8.43
C TRP A 331 -10.84 -32.67 -9.90
N ASN A 332 -10.98 -31.59 -10.67
CA ASN A 332 -10.67 -31.60 -12.11
C ASN A 332 -9.90 -30.38 -12.64
N TRP A 333 -9.31 -29.56 -11.78
CA TRP A 333 -8.61 -28.32 -12.15
C TRP A 333 -7.59 -28.46 -13.30
N TRP A 334 -6.95 -29.64 -13.44
CA TRP A 334 -5.97 -29.93 -14.48
C TRP A 334 -6.61 -30.15 -15.86
N VAL A 335 -7.87 -30.64 -15.91
CA VAL A 335 -8.55 -30.98 -17.17
C VAL A 335 -8.74 -29.75 -18.03
N SER A 336 -9.33 -28.69 -17.48
CA SER A 336 -9.62 -27.47 -18.22
C SER A 336 -8.33 -26.75 -18.65
N ARG A 337 -7.25 -26.85 -17.85
CA ARG A 337 -5.93 -26.29 -18.20
C ARG A 337 -5.31 -27.00 -19.39
N ILE A 338 -5.15 -28.32 -19.34
CA ILE A 338 -4.55 -29.09 -20.45
C ILE A 338 -5.40 -28.95 -21.72
N LYS A 339 -6.74 -28.99 -21.63
CA LYS A 339 -7.61 -28.77 -22.79
C LYS A 339 -7.36 -27.41 -23.44
N MET A 340 -7.30 -26.36 -22.64
CA MET A 340 -7.08 -25.00 -23.10
C MET A 340 -5.69 -24.80 -23.70
N ASP A 341 -4.69 -25.39 -23.08
CA ASP A 341 -3.31 -25.44 -23.55
C ASP A 341 -3.17 -26.10 -24.92
N LEU A 342 -3.79 -27.26 -25.11
CA LEU A 342 -3.76 -27.95 -26.40
C LEU A 342 -4.60 -27.22 -27.45
N TRP A 343 -5.76 -26.67 -27.06
CA TRP A 343 -6.61 -25.88 -27.94
C TRP A 343 -5.90 -24.64 -28.50
N TYR A 344 -5.07 -23.97 -27.70
CA TYR A 344 -4.32 -22.81 -28.16
C TYR A 344 -3.30 -23.13 -29.27
N LEU A 345 -2.83 -24.38 -29.38
CA LEU A 345 -1.86 -24.76 -30.41
C LEU A 345 -2.39 -24.54 -31.83
N ASP A 346 -3.71 -24.70 -32.02
CA ASP A 346 -4.40 -24.49 -33.29
C ASP A 346 -4.42 -23.01 -33.74
N TYR A 347 -4.05 -22.07 -32.86
CA TYR A 347 -4.16 -20.63 -33.11
C TYR A 347 -2.84 -19.88 -32.93
N THR A 348 -1.70 -20.59 -32.89
CA THR A 348 -0.38 -20.01 -32.61
C THR A 348 0.06 -18.91 -33.59
N ASP A 349 -0.57 -18.82 -34.76
CA ASP A 349 -0.39 -17.80 -35.80
C ASP A 349 -1.45 -16.67 -35.78
N GLU A 350 -2.43 -16.72 -34.88
CA GLU A 350 -3.51 -15.73 -34.72
C GLU A 350 -3.46 -14.95 -33.38
N PRO A 351 -2.32 -14.35 -32.96
CA PRO A 351 -2.22 -13.71 -31.64
C PRO A 351 -3.21 -12.55 -31.42
N GLN A 352 -3.66 -11.88 -32.48
CA GLN A 352 -4.63 -10.78 -32.41
C GLN A 352 -6.02 -11.23 -31.94
N ARG A 353 -6.29 -12.54 -31.94
CA ARG A 353 -7.53 -13.11 -31.41
C ARG A 353 -7.64 -12.95 -29.90
N PHE A 354 -6.50 -13.01 -29.19
CA PHE A 354 -6.45 -13.01 -27.73
C PHE A 354 -5.80 -11.75 -27.16
N VAL A 355 -4.99 -11.05 -27.95
CA VAL A 355 -4.24 -9.87 -27.50
C VAL A 355 -4.87 -8.60 -28.08
N GLN A 356 -5.15 -7.63 -27.21
CA GLN A 356 -5.65 -6.32 -27.62
C GLN A 356 -4.74 -5.20 -27.07
N PRO A 357 -4.48 -4.13 -27.85
CA PRO A 357 -3.77 -2.97 -27.35
C PRO A 357 -4.69 -2.13 -26.46
N ILE A 358 -4.15 -1.65 -25.35
CA ILE A 358 -4.80 -0.68 -24.46
C ILE A 358 -4.27 0.71 -24.82
N PRO A 359 -5.11 1.65 -25.29
CA PRO A 359 -4.66 3.00 -25.60
C PRO A 359 -4.14 3.73 -24.36
N ILE A 360 -2.91 4.22 -24.44
CA ILE A 360 -2.29 5.12 -23.46
C ILE A 360 -2.35 6.53 -24.01
N LYS A 361 -3.01 7.45 -23.28
CA LYS A 361 -3.24 8.84 -23.74
C LYS A 361 -3.82 8.92 -25.16
N GLY A 362 -4.71 7.98 -25.51
CA GLY A 362 -5.37 7.90 -26.82
C GLY A 362 -4.54 7.27 -27.93
N LYS A 363 -3.37 6.67 -27.64
CA LYS A 363 -2.50 6.03 -28.63
C LYS A 363 -2.21 4.58 -28.27
N ASN A 364 -2.26 3.67 -29.25
CA ASN A 364 -1.83 2.27 -29.06
C ASN A 364 -0.30 2.15 -28.96
N ILE A 365 0.42 3.07 -29.62
CA ILE A 365 1.87 3.26 -29.48
C ILE A 365 2.08 4.69 -29.01
N PHE A 366 2.65 4.86 -27.83
CA PHE A 366 2.92 6.17 -27.22
C PHE A 366 4.42 6.42 -27.13
N SER A 367 4.83 7.70 -27.10
CA SER A 367 6.23 8.06 -26.87
C SER A 367 6.52 8.14 -25.38
N LEU A 368 7.72 7.78 -24.92
CA LEU A 368 8.15 8.04 -23.55
C LEU A 368 8.10 9.53 -23.20
N GLU A 369 8.31 10.40 -24.18
CA GLU A 369 8.17 11.86 -24.02
C GLU A 369 6.74 12.28 -23.66
N ASP A 370 5.74 11.44 -23.98
CA ASP A 370 4.36 11.69 -23.57
C ASP A 370 4.17 11.46 -22.05
N LEU A 371 5.12 10.84 -21.34
CA LEU A 371 5.05 10.52 -19.91
C LEU A 371 5.84 11.53 -19.06
N ALA A 372 5.13 12.29 -18.23
CA ALA A 372 5.74 13.33 -17.39
C ALA A 372 6.72 12.72 -16.38
N GLY A 373 7.94 13.27 -16.31
CA GLY A 373 8.96 12.86 -15.34
C GLY A 373 9.63 11.51 -15.63
N ILE A 374 9.33 10.88 -16.78
CA ILE A 374 9.93 9.61 -17.19
C ILE A 374 10.99 9.87 -18.26
N SER A 375 12.23 9.51 -17.96
CA SER A 375 13.37 9.64 -18.89
C SER A 375 13.75 8.34 -19.56
N GLN A 376 13.38 7.21 -18.94
CA GLN A 376 13.63 5.85 -19.42
C GLN A 376 12.56 4.91 -18.82
N PRO A 377 12.24 3.77 -19.45
CA PRO A 377 11.18 2.87 -18.98
C PRO A 377 11.33 2.40 -17.53
N SER A 378 12.56 2.17 -17.06
CA SER A 378 12.83 1.74 -15.68
C SER A 378 12.45 2.78 -14.61
N ASP A 379 12.19 4.03 -14.99
CA ASP A 379 11.73 5.06 -14.06
C ASP A 379 10.32 4.78 -13.53
N LEU A 380 9.51 4.04 -14.29
CA LEU A 380 8.17 3.57 -13.89
C LEU A 380 8.19 2.54 -12.75
N ALA A 381 9.36 1.95 -12.47
CA ALA A 381 9.55 0.94 -11.43
C ALA A 381 10.30 1.48 -10.20
N ARG A 382 10.48 2.81 -10.10
CA ARG A 382 11.15 3.42 -8.94
C ARG A 382 10.25 3.40 -7.71
N PRO A 383 10.81 3.27 -6.50
CA PRO A 383 10.03 3.42 -5.27
C PRO A 383 9.29 4.76 -5.22
N GLY A 384 8.01 4.73 -4.87
CA GLY A 384 7.15 5.92 -4.80
C GLY A 384 6.55 6.38 -6.14
N VAL A 385 6.80 5.66 -7.23
CA VAL A 385 6.17 5.92 -8.53
C VAL A 385 4.98 4.97 -8.72
N ASN A 386 3.80 5.52 -9.05
CA ASN A 386 2.65 4.74 -9.48
C ASN A 386 2.59 4.70 -11.03
N PRO A 387 2.98 3.59 -11.69
CA PRO A 387 2.95 3.49 -13.13
C PRO A 387 1.53 3.55 -13.71
N LEU A 388 0.49 3.15 -12.96
CA LEU A 388 -0.89 3.18 -13.44
C LEU A 388 -1.37 4.61 -13.68
N GLU A 389 -1.05 5.52 -12.76
CA GLU A 389 -1.38 6.95 -12.86
C GLU A 389 -0.62 7.62 -14.01
N ILE A 390 0.70 7.40 -14.10
CA ILE A 390 1.54 8.01 -15.15
C ILE A 390 1.10 7.57 -16.54
N LEU A 391 0.71 6.31 -16.69
CA LEU A 391 0.19 5.75 -17.93
C LEU A 391 -1.29 6.09 -18.17
N GLY A 392 -1.98 6.72 -17.21
CA GLY A 392 -3.41 7.01 -17.32
C GLY A 392 -4.25 5.75 -17.50
N LEU A 393 -3.92 4.69 -16.77
CA LEU A 393 -4.61 3.39 -16.78
C LEU A 393 -5.70 3.30 -15.72
N THR A 394 -5.73 4.23 -14.77
CA THR A 394 -6.80 4.36 -13.78
C THR A 394 -8.02 5.07 -14.40
N GLN A 395 -9.22 4.73 -13.94
CA GLN A 395 -10.45 5.48 -14.19
C GLN A 395 -10.14 6.95 -13.98
N ASN A 396 -10.55 7.79 -14.92
CA ASN A 396 -10.52 9.23 -14.72
C ASN A 396 -11.51 9.57 -13.60
N SER A 397 -11.12 9.31 -12.36
CA SER A 397 -11.36 10.20 -11.25
C SER A 397 -10.04 10.96 -11.06
N ASP A 398 -10.15 12.28 -11.04
CA ASP A 398 -9.12 13.18 -10.51
C ASP A 398 -8.01 13.59 -11.50
N THR A 399 -8.26 14.72 -12.17
CA THR A 399 -7.23 15.79 -12.20
C THR A 399 -6.57 15.83 -10.83
N ASP A 400 -5.26 15.53 -10.72
CA ASP A 400 -4.43 15.58 -9.50
C ASP A 400 -5.05 16.43 -8.39
N GLU A 401 -5.97 15.82 -7.65
CA GLU A 401 -6.89 16.52 -6.74
C GLU A 401 -6.05 17.19 -5.66
N TYR A 402 -5.04 16.45 -5.21
CA TYR A 402 -4.04 16.93 -4.30
C TYR A 402 -3.31 18.17 -4.84
N ALA A 403 -2.76 18.15 -6.06
CA ALA A 403 -2.06 19.31 -6.60
C ALA A 403 -2.99 20.49 -6.92
N LEU A 404 -4.24 20.22 -7.32
CA LEU A 404 -5.27 21.25 -7.47
C LEU A 404 -5.46 21.98 -6.13
N TRP A 405 -5.77 21.23 -5.07
CA TRP A 405 -6.01 21.82 -3.75
C TRP A 405 -4.74 22.42 -3.17
N GLN A 406 -3.56 21.85 -3.40
CA GLN A 406 -2.28 22.45 -3.05
C GLN A 406 -2.07 23.80 -3.73
N SER A 407 -2.42 23.92 -5.01
CA SER A 407 -2.36 25.18 -5.74
C SER A 407 -3.35 26.21 -5.19
N VAL A 408 -4.58 25.80 -4.84
CA VAL A 408 -5.58 26.66 -4.18
C VAL A 408 -5.07 27.18 -2.83
N GLY A 409 -4.55 26.31 -1.97
CA GLY A 409 -4.02 26.70 -0.66
C GLY A 409 -2.83 27.64 -0.76
N LYS A 410 -1.92 27.38 -1.71
CA LYS A 410 -0.79 28.27 -1.99
C LYS A 410 -1.28 29.65 -2.46
N ARG A 411 -2.24 29.67 -3.38
CA ARG A 411 -2.84 30.91 -3.88
C ARG A 411 -3.51 31.71 -2.77
N ALA A 412 -4.25 31.04 -1.87
CA ALA A 412 -4.87 31.69 -0.72
C ALA A 412 -3.83 32.36 0.20
N GLY A 413 -2.72 31.67 0.49
CA GLY A 413 -1.63 32.23 1.28
C GLY A 413 -0.94 33.42 0.60
N ASP A 414 -0.64 33.31 -0.70
CA ASP A 414 -0.01 34.39 -1.47
C ASP A 414 -0.89 35.65 -1.52
N GLU A 415 -2.20 35.48 -1.78
CA GLU A 415 -3.17 36.59 -1.82
C GLU A 415 -3.38 37.21 -0.44
N ALA A 416 -3.47 36.40 0.62
CA ALA A 416 -3.56 36.88 2.00
C ALA A 416 -2.37 37.79 2.38
N LEU A 417 -1.15 37.37 2.04
CA LEU A 417 0.06 38.16 2.25
C LEU A 417 0.06 39.46 1.43
N ALA A 418 -0.45 39.42 0.19
CA ALA A 418 -0.57 40.60 -0.66
C ALA A 418 -1.58 41.61 -0.10
N MET A 419 -2.74 41.14 0.37
CA MET A 419 -3.78 41.96 0.99
C MET A 419 -3.27 42.68 2.24
N MET A 420 -2.52 42.00 3.11
CA MET A 420 -1.92 42.62 4.30
C MET A 420 -0.86 43.66 3.92
N LYS A 421 0.01 43.36 2.95
CA LYS A 421 1.03 44.32 2.47
C LYS A 421 0.40 45.58 1.86
N ALA A 422 -0.72 45.44 1.16
CA ALA A 422 -1.46 46.57 0.59
C ALA A 422 -2.00 47.53 1.67
N GLN A 423 -2.23 47.04 2.89
CA GLN A 423 -2.61 47.85 4.05
C GLN A 423 -1.41 48.33 4.89
N GLY A 424 -0.18 48.17 4.39
CA GLY A 424 1.04 48.67 5.04
C GLY A 424 1.69 47.70 6.03
N ALA A 425 1.20 46.46 6.14
CA ALA A 425 1.82 45.43 6.98
C ALA A 425 3.11 44.89 6.36
N SER A 426 4.00 44.36 7.20
CA SER A 426 5.20 43.62 6.78
C SER A 426 5.19 42.21 7.41
N PRO A 427 4.30 41.31 6.95
CA PRO A 427 4.13 39.99 7.55
C PRO A 427 5.43 39.17 7.44
N LEU A 428 5.84 38.57 8.57
CA LEU A 428 6.98 37.67 8.68
C LEU A 428 6.49 36.27 9.05
N SER A 429 7.05 35.22 8.46
CA SER A 429 6.56 33.83 8.64
C SER A 429 6.49 33.37 10.11
N GLY A 430 7.38 33.85 10.99
CA GLY A 430 7.33 33.56 12.43
C GLY A 430 6.22 34.27 13.21
N ASN A 431 5.58 35.27 12.60
CA ASN A 431 4.51 36.08 13.18
C ASN A 431 3.10 35.72 12.70
N LEU A 432 2.99 34.78 11.76
CA LEU A 432 1.71 34.41 11.16
C LEU A 432 0.99 33.32 11.95
N ILE A 433 -0.33 33.40 11.98
CA ILE A 433 -1.25 32.35 12.42
C ILE A 433 -2.21 32.10 11.25
N ALA A 434 -2.36 30.85 10.84
CA ALA A 434 -3.29 30.43 9.80
C ALA A 434 -4.40 29.57 10.40
N LEU A 435 -5.65 29.92 10.07
CA LEU A 435 -6.83 29.12 10.39
C LEU A 435 -7.49 28.68 9.08
N THR A 436 -7.93 27.44 9.01
CA THR A 436 -8.66 26.92 7.84
C THR A 436 -9.47 25.69 8.20
N ASN A 437 -10.55 25.43 7.47
CA ASN A 437 -11.26 24.14 7.51
C ASN A 437 -10.81 23.18 6.39
N ALA A 438 -9.70 23.46 5.70
CA ALA A 438 -9.09 22.54 4.74
C ALA A 438 -8.80 21.19 5.40
N GLY A 439 -9.09 20.09 4.69
CA GLY A 439 -9.06 18.72 5.21
C GLY A 439 -10.36 18.28 5.89
N TYR A 440 -11.27 19.21 6.23
CA TYR A 440 -12.65 18.89 6.63
C TYR A 440 -13.66 19.24 5.54
N ALA A 441 -13.51 20.41 4.89
CA ALA A 441 -14.38 20.82 3.79
C ALA A 441 -14.14 19.95 2.56
N GLU A 442 -15.23 19.57 1.90
CA GLU A 442 -15.22 18.87 0.62
C GLU A 442 -15.88 19.74 -0.44
N ILE A 443 -15.32 19.76 -1.65
CA ILE A 443 -15.91 20.46 -2.78
C ILE A 443 -16.07 19.47 -3.91
N SER A 444 -17.30 19.28 -4.38
CA SER A 444 -17.64 18.28 -5.39
C SER A 444 -17.21 16.85 -5.02
N GLY A 445 -17.21 16.52 -3.72
CA GLY A 445 -16.78 15.23 -3.18
C GLY A 445 -15.26 15.04 -3.07
N GLN A 446 -14.48 16.09 -3.34
CA GLN A 446 -13.02 16.08 -3.25
C GLN A 446 -12.56 16.57 -1.86
N THR A 447 -11.56 15.90 -1.30
CA THR A 447 -10.83 16.35 -0.11
C THR A 447 -10.00 17.58 -0.41
N THR A 448 -10.00 18.53 0.52
CA THR A 448 -9.24 19.78 0.41
C THR A 448 -7.89 19.71 1.12
N GLU A 449 -7.43 18.52 1.51
CA GLU A 449 -6.22 18.32 2.33
C GLU A 449 -4.95 18.90 1.69
N GLY A 450 -4.82 18.81 0.36
CA GLY A 450 -3.69 19.41 -0.38
C GLY A 450 -3.54 20.91 -0.12
N SER A 451 -4.63 21.64 0.17
CA SER A 451 -4.58 23.07 0.48
C SER A 451 -3.80 23.41 1.74
N LEU A 452 -3.67 22.49 2.69
CA LEU A 452 -2.84 22.69 3.88
C LEU A 452 -1.37 22.88 3.50
N ASP A 453 -0.85 22.00 2.63
CA ASP A 453 0.54 22.06 2.15
C ASP A 453 0.82 23.31 1.33
N GLY A 454 -0.13 23.69 0.48
CA GLY A 454 -0.05 24.95 -0.27
C GLY A 454 0.06 26.16 0.64
N LEU A 455 -0.81 26.23 1.65
CA LEU A 455 -0.84 27.32 2.63
C LEU A 455 0.46 27.38 3.44
N ILE A 456 0.99 26.23 3.86
CA ILE A 456 2.29 26.09 4.52
C ILE A 456 3.40 26.64 3.64
N ALA A 457 3.44 26.25 2.36
CA ALA A 457 4.47 26.68 1.42
C ALA A 457 4.47 28.21 1.20
N ALA A 458 3.28 28.84 1.16
CA ALA A 458 3.14 30.28 0.95
C ALA A 458 3.49 31.12 2.20
N SER A 459 3.07 30.65 3.39
CA SER A 459 3.11 31.47 4.62
C SER A 459 4.18 31.03 5.62
N GLY A 460 4.68 29.80 5.54
CA GLY A 460 5.62 29.23 6.50
C GLY A 460 5.01 28.86 7.86
N VAL A 461 3.68 28.88 7.98
CA VAL A 461 2.96 28.34 9.14
C VAL A 461 3.10 26.82 9.22
N SER A 462 2.92 26.23 10.40
CA SER A 462 2.82 24.78 10.54
C SER A 462 2.19 24.37 11.87
N ARG A 463 1.64 23.15 11.93
CA ARG A 463 1.13 22.55 13.17
C ARG A 463 2.21 22.46 14.25
N GLY A 464 3.43 22.09 13.87
CA GLY A 464 4.58 22.00 14.79
C GLY A 464 5.02 23.34 15.39
N ARG A 465 4.75 24.46 14.72
CA ARG A 465 4.98 25.82 15.23
C ARG A 465 3.78 26.39 15.99
N ASN A 466 2.70 25.62 16.12
CA ASN A 466 1.42 26.08 16.66
C ASN A 466 0.89 27.33 15.92
N SER A 467 1.13 27.40 14.61
CA SER A 467 0.72 28.52 13.76
C SER A 467 -0.19 28.12 12.61
N LEU A 468 -0.48 26.84 12.43
CA LEU A 468 -1.54 26.32 11.56
C LEU A 468 -2.55 25.57 12.42
N ILE A 469 -3.80 26.05 12.43
CA ILE A 469 -4.89 25.51 13.23
C ILE A 469 -5.98 25.07 12.27
N GLU A 470 -6.26 23.77 12.29
CA GLU A 470 -7.28 23.16 11.42
C GLU A 470 -8.61 23.11 12.18
N ILE A 471 -9.62 23.76 11.61
CA ILE A 471 -10.91 23.98 12.26
C ILE A 471 -11.90 22.94 11.75
N GLN A 472 -12.45 22.15 12.67
CA GLN A 472 -13.48 21.17 12.35
C GLN A 472 -14.65 21.84 11.62
N ALA A 473 -15.13 21.19 10.57
CA ALA A 473 -16.31 21.60 9.84
C ALA A 473 -17.06 20.38 9.31
N HIS A 474 -18.35 20.56 9.01
CA HIS A 474 -19.07 19.61 8.18
C HIS A 474 -18.51 19.67 6.74
N PRO A 475 -18.39 18.54 6.02
CA PRO A 475 -17.86 18.50 4.65
C PRO A 475 -18.48 19.53 3.70
N ASP A 476 -19.80 19.68 3.71
CA ASP A 476 -20.51 20.65 2.85
C ASP A 476 -20.27 22.15 3.17
N LYS A 477 -19.45 22.49 4.16
CA LYS A 477 -19.13 23.90 4.46
C LYS A 477 -18.15 24.43 3.43
N ALA A 478 -18.32 25.68 3.04
CA ALA A 478 -17.40 26.35 2.13
C ALA A 478 -15.95 26.27 2.64
N LEU A 479 -15.01 25.98 1.74
CA LEU A 479 -13.58 26.02 2.04
C LEU A 479 -13.13 27.47 2.25
N TRP A 480 -12.44 27.75 3.35
CA TRP A 480 -11.92 29.07 3.66
C TRP A 480 -10.53 29.03 4.31
N PHE A 481 -9.84 30.16 4.21
CA PHE A 481 -8.50 30.39 4.73
C PHE A 481 -8.46 31.74 5.44
N SER A 482 -7.78 31.79 6.58
CA SER A 482 -7.48 33.03 7.30
C SER A 482 -6.00 33.05 7.64
N LEU A 483 -5.37 34.22 7.47
CA LEU A 483 -3.98 34.46 7.82
C LEU A 483 -3.89 35.75 8.65
N TYR A 484 -3.50 35.62 9.91
CA TYR A 484 -3.37 36.68 10.89
C TYR A 484 -1.91 37.00 11.18
N ASP A 485 -1.52 38.27 11.08
CA ASP A 485 -0.19 38.76 11.45
C ASP A 485 -0.20 39.34 12.87
N LYS A 486 0.51 38.69 13.80
CA LYS A 486 0.59 39.11 15.20
C LYS A 486 1.14 40.53 15.39
N ALA A 487 1.99 41.01 14.48
CA ALA A 487 2.64 42.31 14.63
C ALA A 487 1.72 43.48 14.30
N SER A 488 0.93 43.37 13.24
CA SER A 488 -0.02 44.41 12.81
C SER A 488 -1.43 44.21 13.37
N GLY A 489 -1.79 42.99 13.75
CA GLY A 489 -3.15 42.60 14.09
C GLY A 489 -4.07 42.42 12.87
N LEU A 490 -3.53 42.50 11.64
CA LEU A 490 -4.29 42.30 10.42
C LEU A 490 -4.58 40.81 10.19
N CYS A 491 -5.82 40.51 9.82
CA CYS A 491 -6.29 39.21 9.38
C CYS A 491 -6.80 39.31 7.95
N ALA A 492 -6.15 38.62 7.02
CA ALA A 492 -6.70 38.37 5.70
C ALA A 492 -7.55 37.09 5.70
N TYR A 493 -8.76 37.15 5.15
CA TYR A 493 -9.70 36.05 5.02
C TYR A 493 -10.08 35.84 3.55
N LEU A 494 -10.06 34.60 3.10
CA LEU A 494 -10.42 34.20 1.75
C LEU A 494 -11.35 32.97 1.80
N GLN A 495 -12.46 33.02 1.07
CA GLN A 495 -13.38 31.88 0.93
C GLN A 495 -13.46 31.45 -0.53
N VAL A 496 -13.19 30.17 -0.79
CA VAL A 496 -13.20 29.63 -2.15
C VAL A 496 -14.61 29.72 -2.75
N ASN A 497 -14.68 30.07 -4.03
CA ASN A 497 -15.92 30.03 -4.78
C ASN A 497 -16.31 28.56 -5.02
N PRO A 498 -17.46 28.08 -4.55
CA PRO A 498 -17.84 26.67 -4.69
C PRO A 498 -18.01 26.24 -6.16
N ALA A 499 -18.21 27.18 -7.10
CA ALA A 499 -18.30 26.90 -8.53
C ALA A 499 -16.93 26.86 -9.25
N PHE A 500 -15.83 27.15 -8.55
CA PHE A 500 -14.49 27.14 -9.15
C PHE A 500 -14.11 25.81 -9.82
N PRO A 501 -14.36 24.62 -9.23
CA PRO A 501 -13.93 23.35 -9.81
C PRO A 501 -14.48 23.11 -11.23
N ASP A 502 -15.64 23.69 -11.56
CA ASP A 502 -16.29 23.54 -12.87
C ASP A 502 -15.61 24.37 -13.99
N SER A 503 -14.62 25.20 -13.65
CA SER A 503 -13.97 26.12 -14.60
C SER A 503 -12.95 25.45 -15.54
N ASN A 504 -12.50 24.22 -15.26
CA ASN A 504 -11.41 23.52 -15.98
C ASN A 504 -10.09 24.32 -16.10
N LEU A 505 -9.90 25.37 -15.28
CA LEU A 505 -8.73 26.24 -15.29
C LEU A 505 -7.88 26.00 -14.04
N SER A 506 -6.55 26.08 -14.18
CA SER A 506 -5.64 26.05 -13.04
C SER A 506 -5.88 27.26 -12.11
N PRO A 507 -5.80 27.11 -10.77
CA PRO A 507 -5.89 28.23 -9.83
C PRO A 507 -4.93 29.39 -10.13
N SER A 508 -3.79 29.11 -10.77
CA SER A 508 -2.82 30.14 -11.17
C SER A 508 -3.26 30.97 -12.37
N ALA A 509 -4.20 30.47 -13.18
CA ALA A 509 -4.71 31.13 -14.39
C ALA A 509 -5.91 32.05 -14.11
N LEU A 510 -6.54 31.92 -12.93
CA LEU A 510 -7.70 32.71 -12.53
C LEU A 510 -7.29 34.02 -11.84
N ALA A 511 -8.14 35.04 -12.03
CA ALA A 511 -8.12 36.21 -11.15
C ALA A 511 -8.56 35.80 -9.74
N ALA A 512 -8.01 36.47 -8.72
CA ALA A 512 -8.34 36.17 -7.32
C ALA A 512 -9.85 36.26 -7.03
N SER A 513 -10.55 37.22 -7.67
CA SER A 513 -12.00 37.40 -7.56
C SER A 513 -12.84 36.30 -8.22
N GLU A 514 -12.25 35.47 -9.09
CA GLU A 514 -12.93 34.33 -9.69
C GLU A 514 -12.78 33.08 -8.81
N LEU A 515 -11.61 32.94 -8.17
CA LEU A 515 -11.29 31.83 -7.27
C LEU A 515 -11.90 31.99 -5.87
N PHE A 516 -11.98 33.21 -5.34
CA PHE A 516 -12.48 33.49 -4.01
C PHE A 516 -13.76 34.33 -4.05
N SER A 517 -14.83 33.80 -3.46
CA SER A 517 -16.14 34.45 -3.34
C SER A 517 -16.16 35.53 -2.26
N VAL A 518 -15.27 35.44 -1.26
CA VAL A 518 -15.06 36.45 -0.23
C VAL A 518 -13.56 36.68 -0.10
N MET A 519 -13.15 37.94 -0.10
CA MET A 519 -11.79 38.38 0.21
C MET A 519 -11.90 39.61 1.11
N SER A 520 -11.36 39.56 2.32
CA SER A 520 -11.33 40.70 3.24
C SER A 520 -10.04 40.74 4.05
N ALA A 521 -9.57 41.94 4.39
CA ALA A 521 -8.45 42.13 5.31
C ALA A 521 -8.82 43.20 6.35
N GLU A 522 -8.84 42.81 7.62
CA GLU A 522 -9.32 43.64 8.74
C GLU A 522 -8.34 43.57 9.92
N GLN A 523 -8.22 44.64 10.70
CA GLN A 523 -7.39 44.65 11.90
C GLN A 523 -8.19 44.13 13.10
N VAL A 524 -7.95 42.88 13.50
CA VAL A 524 -8.80 42.16 14.46
C VAL A 524 -8.10 41.81 15.77
N ASN A 525 -6.96 42.43 16.07
CA ASN A 525 -6.37 42.30 17.41
C ASN A 525 -7.27 42.95 18.47
N ALA A 526 -7.32 42.33 19.65
CA ALA A 526 -8.24 42.69 20.74
C ALA A 526 -8.33 44.19 21.03
N ASP A 527 -7.19 44.87 21.27
CA ASP A 527 -7.15 46.31 21.58
C ASP A 527 -7.80 47.17 20.49
N HIS A 528 -7.59 46.83 19.21
CA HIS A 528 -8.19 47.55 18.10
C HIS A 528 -9.70 47.32 18.06
N LEU A 529 -10.16 46.10 18.28
CA LEU A 529 -11.58 45.77 18.31
C LEU A 529 -12.30 46.48 19.46
N TYR A 530 -11.68 46.56 20.64
CA TYR A 530 -12.26 47.29 21.78
C TYR A 530 -12.37 48.79 21.51
N ALA A 531 -11.35 49.38 20.90
CA ALA A 531 -11.35 50.80 20.56
C ALA A 531 -12.34 51.15 19.44
N ASN A 532 -12.68 50.19 18.57
CA ASN A 532 -13.51 50.39 17.38
C ASN A 532 -14.77 49.50 17.37
N ALA A 533 -15.31 49.19 18.55
CA ALA A 533 -16.35 48.17 18.70
C ALA A 533 -17.61 48.41 17.86
N ALA A 534 -18.08 49.65 17.76
CA ALA A 534 -19.27 49.99 16.97
C ALA A 534 -19.06 49.76 15.46
N GLU A 535 -17.86 50.06 14.94
CA GLU A 535 -17.51 49.82 13.54
C GLU A 535 -17.48 48.32 13.26
N TYR A 536 -16.81 47.55 14.12
CA TYR A 536 -16.69 46.11 13.93
C TYR A 536 -17.98 45.35 14.19
N ALA A 537 -18.86 45.84 15.08
CA ALA A 537 -20.22 45.30 15.22
C ALA A 537 -20.98 45.34 13.88
N ALA A 538 -20.87 46.46 13.15
CA ALA A 538 -21.47 46.61 11.82
C ALA A 538 -20.79 45.70 10.79
N LYS A 539 -19.45 45.65 10.75
CA LYS A 539 -18.71 44.76 9.83
C LYS A 539 -19.03 43.28 10.06
N PHE A 540 -19.08 42.85 11.32
CA PHE A 540 -19.39 41.46 11.68
C PHE A 540 -20.83 41.09 11.34
N SER A 541 -21.78 42.01 11.55
CA SER A 541 -23.18 41.82 11.12
C SER A 541 -23.31 41.71 9.59
N ASN A 542 -22.43 42.39 8.85
CA ASN A 542 -22.34 42.30 7.39
C ASN A 542 -21.51 41.12 6.89
N LYS A 543 -21.12 40.19 7.77
CA LYS A 543 -20.40 38.96 7.44
C LYS A 543 -19.10 39.20 6.67
N VAL A 544 -18.27 40.13 7.16
CA VAL A 544 -16.97 40.48 6.55
C VAL A 544 -16.05 39.26 6.35
N PHE A 545 -16.22 38.18 7.12
CA PHE A 545 -15.52 36.91 6.99
C PHE A 545 -16.47 35.76 6.60
N GLY A 546 -17.52 36.05 5.83
CA GLY A 546 -18.42 35.03 5.29
C GLY A 546 -19.25 34.29 6.35
N GLY A 547 -19.37 34.81 7.58
CA GLY A 547 -20.02 34.10 8.69
C GLY A 547 -19.03 33.40 9.65
N ASN A 548 -17.72 33.51 9.40
CA ASN A 548 -16.67 32.94 10.25
C ASN A 548 -16.08 33.97 11.24
N GLU A 549 -16.78 35.05 11.53
CA GLU A 549 -16.26 36.16 12.35
C GLU A 549 -15.86 35.68 13.73
N PHE A 550 -16.76 34.95 14.41
CA PHE A 550 -16.51 34.53 15.78
C PHE A 550 -15.31 33.59 15.89
N ARG A 551 -15.23 32.55 15.03
CA ARG A 551 -14.12 31.59 15.02
C ARG A 551 -12.78 32.24 14.67
N VAL A 552 -12.74 33.07 13.62
CA VAL A 552 -11.50 33.67 13.14
C VAL A 552 -10.94 34.63 14.18
N VAL A 553 -11.79 35.49 14.73
CA VAL A 553 -11.38 36.52 15.68
C VAL A 553 -10.94 35.90 17.01
N THR A 554 -11.74 35.00 17.59
CA THR A 554 -11.45 34.44 18.92
C THR A 554 -10.22 33.54 18.91
N ILE A 555 -10.09 32.62 17.94
CA ILE A 555 -8.96 31.69 17.87
C ILE A 555 -7.66 32.45 17.53
N SER A 556 -7.68 33.37 16.56
CA SER A 556 -6.46 34.12 16.18
C SER A 556 -5.90 34.90 17.37
N ASN A 557 -6.77 35.58 18.12
CA ASN A 557 -6.35 36.33 19.31
C ASN A 557 -5.88 35.41 20.43
N ALA A 558 -6.54 34.27 20.68
CA ALA A 558 -6.11 33.33 21.70
C ALA A 558 -4.72 32.74 21.39
N VAL A 559 -4.49 32.31 20.14
CA VAL A 559 -3.16 31.81 19.71
C VAL A 559 -2.12 32.93 19.77
N ALA A 560 -2.47 34.15 19.38
CA ALA A 560 -1.58 35.31 19.47
C ALA A 560 -1.21 35.67 20.93
N ALA A 561 -2.15 35.50 21.86
CA ALA A 561 -1.96 35.69 23.29
C ALA A 561 -1.22 34.52 23.97
N GLY A 562 -0.86 33.47 23.22
CA GLY A 562 -0.05 32.35 23.73
C GLY A 562 -0.86 31.18 24.26
N ALA A 563 -2.07 30.94 23.74
CA ALA A 563 -2.86 29.78 24.13
C ALA A 563 -2.06 28.46 24.02
N PRO A 564 -2.10 27.61 25.05
CA PRO A 564 -1.34 26.38 25.06
C PRO A 564 -1.91 25.39 24.05
N VAL A 565 -1.04 24.56 23.45
CA VAL A 565 -1.42 23.59 22.40
C VAL A 565 -2.57 22.69 22.85
N TRP A 566 -2.58 22.24 24.10
CA TRP A 566 -3.63 21.37 24.63
C TRP A 566 -5.01 22.06 24.71
N ALA A 567 -5.06 23.38 24.86
CA ALA A 567 -6.31 24.15 24.79
C ALA A 567 -6.74 24.36 23.33
N ILE A 568 -5.78 24.63 22.44
CA ILE A 568 -6.03 24.81 21.01
C ILE A 568 -6.69 23.58 20.40
N ARG A 569 -6.31 22.37 20.80
CA ARG A 569 -6.97 21.13 20.34
C ARG A 569 -8.47 21.10 20.66
N SER A 570 -8.90 21.72 21.77
CA SER A 570 -10.32 21.85 22.09
C SER A 570 -11.04 22.83 21.16
N PHE A 571 -10.38 23.92 20.75
CA PHE A 571 -10.93 24.89 19.80
C PHE A 571 -11.02 24.30 18.38
N GLU A 572 -10.02 23.49 17.98
CA GLU A 572 -10.02 22.78 16.70
C GLU A 572 -11.25 21.87 16.58
N LEU A 573 -11.58 21.12 17.64
CA LEU A 573 -12.77 20.27 17.65
C LEU A 573 -14.08 21.08 17.75
N HIS A 574 -14.14 22.09 18.63
CA HIS A 574 -15.39 22.83 18.86
C HIS A 574 -15.75 23.80 17.72
N ASP A 575 -14.78 24.11 16.85
CA ASP A 575 -14.85 25.04 15.72
C ASP A 575 -14.66 26.54 16.01
N HIS A 576 -14.71 26.93 17.29
CA HIS A 576 -14.45 28.29 17.75
C HIS A 576 -13.95 28.30 19.21
N TYR A 577 -13.42 29.44 19.65
CA TYR A 577 -13.07 29.67 21.04
C TYR A 577 -14.16 30.50 21.73
N CYS A 578 -14.66 30.04 22.88
CA CYS A 578 -15.66 30.74 23.68
C CYS A 578 -15.55 30.39 25.18
N PRO A 579 -16.27 31.12 26.07
CA PRO A 579 -16.20 30.85 27.51
C PRO A 579 -16.70 29.45 27.87
N GLY A 580 -17.65 28.93 27.08
CA GLY A 580 -18.15 27.57 27.19
C GLY A 580 -17.05 26.51 27.02
N VAL A 581 -16.21 26.63 25.99
CA VAL A 581 -15.07 25.71 25.80
C VAL A 581 -14.04 25.91 26.91
N THR A 582 -13.78 27.16 27.30
CA THR A 582 -12.86 27.47 28.40
C THR A 582 -13.27 26.79 29.70
N SER A 583 -14.57 26.75 30.01
CA SER A 583 -15.05 26.05 31.21
C SER A 583 -14.71 24.56 31.20
N GLY A 584 -14.82 23.89 30.05
CA GLY A 584 -14.43 22.48 29.91
C GLY A 584 -12.94 22.25 29.95
N ILE A 585 -12.15 23.20 29.43
CA ILE A 585 -10.69 23.19 29.56
C ILE A 585 -10.28 23.25 31.03
N LEU A 586 -10.84 24.19 31.79
CA LEU A 586 -10.56 24.35 33.22
C LEU A 586 -11.00 23.12 34.01
N MET A 587 -12.17 22.53 33.69
CA MET A 587 -12.60 21.26 34.29
C MET A 587 -11.65 20.10 33.97
N ALA A 588 -11.22 19.96 32.72
CA ALA A 588 -10.28 18.90 32.34
C ALA A 588 -8.92 19.09 33.03
N GLN A 589 -8.46 20.33 33.18
CA GLN A 589 -7.24 20.64 33.90
C GLN A 589 -7.38 20.33 35.40
N TYR A 590 -8.51 20.70 36.02
CA TYR A 590 -8.83 20.30 37.40
C TYR A 590 -8.78 18.77 37.58
N VAL A 591 -9.40 18.01 36.68
CA VAL A 591 -9.40 16.53 36.71
C VAL A 591 -7.97 16.00 36.58
N LYS A 592 -7.15 16.56 35.69
CA LYS A 592 -5.75 16.13 35.53
C LYS A 592 -4.90 16.42 36.77
N ASP A 593 -5.17 17.51 37.47
CA ASP A 593 -4.38 17.93 38.62
C ASP A 593 -4.82 17.23 39.92
N HIS A 594 -6.13 17.05 40.12
CA HIS A 594 -6.72 16.56 41.38
C HIS A 594 -7.29 15.15 41.31
N PHE A 595 -7.57 14.65 40.11
CA PHE A 595 -8.12 13.32 39.89
C PHE A 595 -7.37 12.51 38.82
N PRO A 596 -6.02 12.54 38.77
CA PRO A 596 -5.24 11.93 37.70
C PRO A 596 -5.42 10.42 37.60
N MET A 597 -5.12 9.88 36.43
CA MET A 597 -4.86 8.45 36.25
C MET A 597 -3.66 8.06 37.12
N GLN A 598 -3.80 6.96 37.87
CA GLN A 598 -2.77 6.40 38.74
C GLN A 598 -1.88 5.42 37.98
N THR A 599 -2.44 4.74 36.98
CA THR A 599 -1.74 3.76 36.15
C THR A 599 -1.99 3.98 34.66
N ALA A 600 -1.17 3.36 33.80
CA ALA A 600 -1.35 3.42 32.34
C ALA A 600 -2.58 2.62 31.84
N SER A 601 -3.15 1.73 32.67
CA SER A 601 -4.35 0.95 32.35
C SER A 601 -5.64 1.63 32.83
N ASP A 602 -5.54 2.75 33.54
CA ASP A 602 -6.69 3.53 33.99
C ASP A 602 -7.42 4.18 32.81
N SER A 603 -8.71 4.46 33.00
CA SER A 603 -9.51 5.17 32.02
C SER A 603 -10.52 6.10 32.68
N TYR A 604 -10.88 7.17 31.97
CA TYR A 604 -12.01 8.02 32.35
C TYR A 604 -13.29 7.59 31.66
N PHE A 605 -14.41 7.74 32.37
CA PHE A 605 -15.75 7.81 31.79
C PHE A 605 -16.38 9.13 32.23
N ILE A 606 -16.87 9.92 31.28
CA ILE A 606 -17.49 11.22 31.55
C ILE A 606 -18.99 11.12 31.28
N GLN A 607 -19.81 11.57 32.22
CA GLN A 607 -21.26 11.62 32.08
C GLN A 607 -21.72 13.07 32.30
N SER A 608 -22.03 13.77 31.22
CA SER A 608 -22.57 15.12 31.32
C SER A 608 -24.00 15.09 31.83
N VAL A 609 -24.29 15.93 32.83
CA VAL A 609 -25.64 16.13 33.39
C VAL A 609 -26.18 17.54 33.09
N ALA A 610 -25.39 18.37 32.40
CA ALA A 610 -25.85 19.64 31.86
C ALA A 610 -25.00 19.99 30.63
N PRO A 611 -25.27 19.43 29.44
CA PRO A 611 -24.38 19.55 28.28
C PRO A 611 -24.32 20.99 27.71
N TRP A 612 -23.10 21.47 27.44
CA TRP A 612 -22.78 22.68 26.66
C TRP A 612 -21.37 22.55 26.05
N CYS A 613 -20.82 23.63 25.47
CA CYS A 613 -19.49 23.64 24.81
C CYS A 613 -18.32 23.03 25.62
N LYS A 614 -18.44 22.88 26.96
CA LYS A 614 -17.40 22.24 27.77
C LYS A 614 -17.13 20.79 27.36
N GLU A 615 -18.13 20.11 26.80
CA GLU A 615 -18.05 18.68 26.51
C GLU A 615 -16.93 18.37 25.51
N ASP A 616 -16.75 19.22 24.50
CA ASP A 616 -15.73 19.01 23.48
C ASP A 616 -14.32 19.13 24.07
N ALA A 617 -14.11 20.04 25.03
CA ALA A 617 -12.85 20.14 25.74
C ALA A 617 -12.59 18.92 26.64
N LEU A 618 -13.61 18.43 27.35
CA LEU A 618 -13.51 17.22 28.18
C LEU A 618 -13.19 15.99 27.31
N MET A 619 -13.87 15.82 26.17
CA MET A 619 -13.61 14.73 25.23
C MET A 619 -12.17 14.77 24.70
N VAL A 620 -11.69 15.96 24.31
CA VAL A 620 -10.33 16.14 23.77
C VAL A 620 -9.25 15.94 24.83
N MET A 621 -9.35 16.62 25.96
CA MET A 621 -8.27 16.67 26.96
C MET A 621 -8.20 15.42 27.83
N LEU A 622 -9.33 14.75 28.07
CA LEU A 622 -9.40 13.52 28.87
C LEU A 622 -9.47 12.25 28.01
N ASN A 623 -9.47 12.38 26.69
CA ASN A 623 -9.54 11.27 25.73
C ASN A 623 -10.77 10.36 25.93
N ALA A 624 -11.85 10.95 26.43
CA ALA A 624 -13.06 10.25 26.84
C ALA A 624 -14.16 10.51 25.81
N THR A 625 -14.23 9.70 24.75
CA THR A 625 -15.17 9.92 23.63
C THR A 625 -16.28 8.86 23.59
N PRO A 626 -17.44 9.14 22.98
CA PRO A 626 -18.51 8.16 22.81
C PRO A 626 -18.03 6.90 22.07
N GLY A 627 -17.20 7.06 21.02
CA GLY A 627 -16.63 5.95 20.25
C GLY A 627 -15.70 5.04 21.06
N LYS A 628 -15.00 5.60 22.06
CA LYS A 628 -14.19 4.84 23.03
C LYS A 628 -15.02 4.28 24.19
N ARG A 629 -16.34 4.46 24.15
CA ARG A 629 -17.28 4.09 25.24
C ARG A 629 -16.92 4.78 26.56
N GLY A 630 -16.27 5.94 26.48
CA GLY A 630 -15.79 6.72 27.62
C GLY A 630 -16.67 7.93 27.92
N TYR A 631 -17.84 8.06 27.29
CA TYR A 631 -18.62 9.27 27.34
C TYR A 631 -20.13 8.99 27.25
N ALA A 632 -20.92 9.73 28.04
CA ALA A 632 -22.38 9.74 28.00
C ALA A 632 -22.92 11.16 28.29
N VAL A 633 -24.14 11.42 27.83
CA VAL A 633 -24.82 12.71 28.04
C VAL A 633 -26.25 12.45 28.48
N SER A 634 -26.67 13.17 29.52
CA SER A 634 -28.04 13.30 29.97
C SER A 634 -28.51 14.73 29.74
N TYR A 635 -29.74 14.90 29.25
CA TYR A 635 -30.38 16.21 29.05
C TYR A 635 -31.54 16.38 30.04
N PRO A 636 -31.25 16.69 31.32
CA PRO A 636 -32.30 16.89 32.30
C PRO A 636 -33.14 18.12 31.96
N THR A 637 -34.45 17.98 32.14
CA THR A 637 -35.41 19.08 32.04
C THR A 637 -35.29 20.02 33.24
N ASP A 638 -35.95 21.18 33.18
CA ASP A 638 -36.02 22.07 34.35
C ASP A 638 -36.75 21.39 35.53
N GLU A 639 -37.71 20.50 35.27
CA GLU A 639 -38.37 19.69 36.30
C GLU A 639 -37.40 18.68 36.94
N ASP A 640 -36.53 18.04 36.15
CA ASP A 640 -35.49 17.15 36.66
C ASP A 640 -34.50 17.90 37.55
N LYS A 641 -34.05 19.08 37.12
CA LYS A 641 -33.12 19.92 37.89
C LYS A 641 -33.76 20.50 39.15
N ALA A 642 -35.07 20.80 39.13
CA ALA A 642 -35.79 21.27 40.31
C ALA A 642 -35.82 20.23 41.43
N ARG A 643 -35.70 18.94 41.09
CA ARG A 643 -35.54 17.86 42.08
C ARG A 643 -34.14 17.80 42.67
N TRP A 644 -33.12 18.47 42.13
CA TRP A 644 -31.77 18.39 42.66
C TRP A 644 -31.67 19.04 44.04
N VAL A 645 -30.78 18.53 44.90
CA VAL A 645 -30.45 19.20 46.17
C VAL A 645 -29.74 20.54 45.90
N PRO A 646 -29.88 21.57 46.76
CA PRO A 646 -29.29 22.88 46.53
C PRO A 646 -27.78 22.86 46.22
N GLU A 647 -27.03 21.95 46.85
CA GLU A 647 -25.60 21.78 46.63
C GLU A 647 -25.25 21.28 45.22
N ALA A 648 -26.20 20.63 44.54
CA ALA A 648 -26.06 20.09 43.20
C ALA A 648 -26.73 20.96 42.12
N GLU A 649 -27.31 22.11 42.46
CA GLU A 649 -28.02 23.00 41.52
C GLU A 649 -27.17 23.33 40.27
N ASN A 650 -25.87 23.51 40.46
CA ASN A 650 -24.91 23.84 39.40
C ASN A 650 -24.08 22.63 38.92
N ALA A 651 -24.47 21.40 39.28
CA ALA A 651 -23.80 20.19 38.82
C ALA A 651 -23.82 20.12 37.29
N ALA A 652 -22.65 19.90 36.70
CA ALA A 652 -22.44 20.05 35.27
C ALA A 652 -22.00 18.74 34.61
N THR A 653 -21.09 18.01 35.24
CA THR A 653 -20.58 16.73 34.71
C THR A 653 -20.16 15.81 35.84
N ILE A 654 -20.25 14.51 35.60
CA ILE A 654 -19.76 13.46 36.49
C ILE A 654 -18.55 12.82 35.82
N VAL A 655 -17.42 12.81 36.52
CA VAL A 655 -16.15 12.25 36.06
C VAL A 655 -15.90 10.97 36.83
N TYR A 656 -15.80 9.84 36.14
CA TYR A 656 -15.46 8.56 36.74
C TYR A 656 -14.05 8.15 36.29
N ARG A 657 -13.24 7.63 37.20
CA ARG A 657 -11.92 7.03 36.90
C ARG A 657 -11.95 5.56 37.28
N LYS A 658 -11.73 4.67 36.30
CA LYS A 658 -11.51 3.25 36.56
C LYS A 658 -10.05 3.01 36.88
N ASN A 659 -9.78 2.39 38.02
CA ASN A 659 -8.47 1.83 38.29
C ASN A 659 -8.31 0.53 37.46
N GLY A 660 -7.32 0.49 36.58
CA GLY A 660 -7.14 -0.61 35.63
C GLY A 660 -6.79 -1.96 36.27
N ASP A 661 -6.21 -1.95 37.47
CA ASP A 661 -5.75 -3.16 38.16
C ASP A 661 -6.85 -3.81 39.01
N THR A 662 -7.67 -2.98 39.67
CA THR A 662 -8.74 -3.44 40.58
C THR A 662 -10.11 -3.45 39.92
N GLY A 663 -10.30 -2.69 38.85
CA GLY A 663 -11.59 -2.49 38.20
C GLY A 663 -12.57 -1.59 38.96
N ILE A 664 -12.16 -1.05 40.12
CA ILE A 664 -12.96 -0.13 40.95
C ILE A 664 -13.07 1.23 40.25
N TRP A 665 -14.24 1.86 40.38
CA TRP A 665 -14.51 3.19 39.86
C TRP A 665 -14.64 4.20 41.00
N ASP A 666 -13.77 5.21 41.00
CA ASP A 666 -13.95 6.43 41.79
C ASP A 666 -14.68 7.48 40.93
N GLY A 667 -15.38 8.41 41.54
CA GLY A 667 -16.10 9.46 40.81
C GLY A 667 -16.16 10.81 41.51
N LEU A 668 -16.26 11.86 40.69
CA LEU A 668 -16.43 13.26 41.07
C LEU A 668 -17.64 13.85 40.34
N VAL A 669 -18.51 14.55 41.07
CA VAL A 669 -19.53 15.43 40.48
C VAL A 669 -18.96 16.85 40.50
N LEU A 670 -18.83 17.46 39.33
CA LEU A 670 -18.23 18.78 39.17
C LEU A 670 -19.27 19.83 38.76
N ALA A 671 -19.13 21.03 39.32
CA ALA A 671 -19.85 22.25 38.95
C ALA A 671 -18.87 23.31 38.42
N PHE A 672 -19.38 24.27 37.65
CA PHE A 672 -18.62 25.43 37.18
C PHE A 672 -19.17 26.73 37.78
N GLU A 673 -18.29 27.55 38.32
CA GLU A 673 -18.56 28.91 38.76
C GLU A 673 -17.96 29.89 37.77
N TRP A 674 -18.81 30.71 37.14
CA TRP A 674 -18.37 31.73 36.19
C TRP A 674 -17.72 32.91 36.92
N GLY A 675 -16.55 33.34 36.44
CA GLY A 675 -15.84 34.50 36.98
C GLY A 675 -16.42 35.83 36.50
N GLU A 676 -16.25 36.87 37.32
CA GLU A 676 -16.52 38.26 36.94
C GLU A 676 -15.37 38.80 36.08
N THR A 677 -15.56 38.82 34.75
CA THR A 677 -14.49 39.19 33.80
C THR A 677 -14.21 40.69 33.72
N GLY A 678 -15.18 41.53 34.11
CA GLY A 678 -15.10 42.99 33.96
C GLY A 678 -15.24 43.48 32.51
N CYS A 679 -15.53 42.59 31.55
CA CYS A 679 -15.70 42.92 30.15
C CYS A 679 -17.05 43.65 29.92
N PRO A 680 -17.06 44.84 29.31
CA PRO A 680 -18.30 45.53 28.99
C PRO A 680 -19.02 44.85 27.82
N ASP A 681 -20.31 45.14 27.67
CA ASP A 681 -21.01 44.83 26.43
C ASP A 681 -20.55 45.80 25.33
N TYR A 682 -19.82 45.26 24.35
CA TYR A 682 -19.31 46.02 23.21
C TYR A 682 -20.34 46.19 22.08
N GLY A 683 -21.59 45.75 22.27
CA GLY A 683 -22.63 45.76 21.22
C GLY A 683 -22.38 44.76 20.10
N SER A 684 -21.41 43.87 20.29
CA SER A 684 -21.07 42.75 19.41
C SER A 684 -20.71 41.55 20.26
N SER A 685 -21.44 40.44 20.10
CA SER A 685 -21.16 39.20 20.82
C SER A 685 -19.74 38.70 20.57
N VAL A 686 -19.19 38.89 19.36
CA VAL A 686 -17.81 38.51 19.02
C VAL A 686 -16.80 39.24 19.92
N ILE A 687 -16.95 40.55 20.09
CA ILE A 687 -16.00 41.37 20.85
C ILE A 687 -16.18 41.15 22.36
N THR A 688 -17.43 41.07 22.82
CA THR A 688 -17.77 40.81 24.22
C THR A 688 -17.25 39.45 24.68
N TYR A 689 -17.44 38.39 23.88
CA TYR A 689 -16.89 37.07 24.21
C TYR A 689 -15.37 37.02 24.06
N LEU A 690 -14.78 37.64 23.03
CA LEU A 690 -13.32 37.72 22.91
C LEU A 690 -12.66 38.30 24.17
N CYS A 691 -13.23 39.36 24.75
CA CYS A 691 -12.73 39.92 26.01
C CYS A 691 -12.77 38.90 27.15
N SER A 692 -13.90 38.21 27.31
CA SER A 692 -14.07 37.20 28.35
C SER A 692 -13.12 36.01 28.15
N ASP A 693 -12.98 35.57 26.90
CA ASP A 693 -12.10 34.48 26.48
C ASP A 693 -10.64 34.77 26.82
N LEU A 694 -10.13 35.94 26.45
CA LEU A 694 -8.76 36.34 26.80
C LEU A 694 -8.54 36.49 28.31
N TRP A 695 -9.56 36.95 29.04
CA TRP A 695 -9.50 37.01 30.50
C TRP A 695 -9.38 35.62 31.14
N TYR A 696 -10.14 34.63 30.66
CA TYR A 696 -10.01 33.26 31.14
C TYR A 696 -8.69 32.61 30.68
N LEU A 697 -8.20 32.94 29.49
CA LEU A 697 -6.95 32.41 28.93
C LEU A 697 -5.76 32.65 29.87
N GLU A 698 -5.68 33.86 30.45
CA GLU A 698 -4.67 34.23 31.44
C GLU A 698 -4.75 33.46 32.77
N ARG A 699 -5.85 32.72 33.00
CA ARG A 699 -6.18 32.01 34.24
C ARG A 699 -6.38 30.51 34.03
N MET A 700 -5.96 29.98 32.89
CA MET A 700 -6.08 28.56 32.57
C MET A 700 -5.27 27.64 33.50
N ASP A 701 -4.31 28.20 34.24
CA ASP A 701 -3.49 27.50 35.24
C ASP A 701 -4.09 27.53 36.66
N GLN A 702 -5.30 28.08 36.84
CA GLN A 702 -5.98 28.22 38.13
C GLN A 702 -7.39 27.59 38.12
N PRO A 703 -7.52 26.30 37.74
CA PRO A 703 -8.83 25.67 37.58
C PRO A 703 -9.67 25.62 38.87
N GLU A 704 -9.05 25.59 40.05
CA GLU A 704 -9.72 25.57 41.36
C GLU A 704 -10.53 26.83 41.66
N THR A 705 -10.21 27.93 40.98
CA THR A 705 -10.98 29.18 41.08
C THR A 705 -12.40 28.97 40.57
N PHE A 706 -12.57 28.16 39.52
CA PHE A 706 -13.81 28.05 38.77
C PHE A 706 -14.50 26.68 38.90
N VAL A 707 -13.76 25.62 39.25
CA VAL A 707 -14.30 24.27 39.35
C VAL A 707 -14.60 23.93 40.81
N LYS A 708 -15.82 23.45 41.08
CA LYS A 708 -16.22 22.97 42.40
C LYS A 708 -16.57 21.49 42.37
N VAL A 709 -16.13 20.77 43.41
CA VAL A 709 -16.54 19.39 43.65
C VAL A 709 -17.84 19.42 44.44
N VAL A 710 -18.93 18.99 43.81
CA VAL A 710 -20.24 18.80 44.44
C VAL A 710 -20.22 17.54 45.32
N LYS A 711 -19.62 16.47 44.81
CA LYS A 711 -19.55 15.18 45.52
C LYS A 711 -18.39 14.32 45.04
N GLU A 712 -17.72 13.64 45.97
CA GLU A 712 -16.82 12.52 45.70
C GLU A 712 -17.50 11.20 46.08
N PHE A 713 -17.26 10.14 45.32
CA PHE A 713 -17.83 8.83 45.60
C PHE A 713 -16.97 7.70 45.02
N GLN A 714 -17.27 6.48 45.44
CA GLN A 714 -16.75 5.26 44.84
C GLN A 714 -17.95 4.35 44.52
N LEU A 715 -17.95 3.74 43.32
CA LEU A 715 -18.99 2.78 42.97
C LEU A 715 -18.78 1.46 43.71
N PRO A 716 -19.84 0.72 44.03
CA PRO A 716 -19.72 -0.62 44.59
C PRO A 716 -18.89 -1.55 43.70
N GLU A 717 -18.20 -2.52 44.30
CA GLU A 717 -17.40 -3.49 43.57
C GLU A 717 -18.25 -4.21 42.51
N GLY A 718 -17.73 -4.28 41.28
CA GLY A 718 -18.39 -4.91 40.14
C GLY A 718 -19.41 -4.04 39.39
N VAL A 719 -19.75 -2.85 39.89
CA VAL A 719 -20.65 -1.89 39.20
C VAL A 719 -19.84 -1.04 38.23
N GLU A 720 -20.25 -0.98 36.96
CA GLU A 720 -19.62 -0.10 35.97
C GLU A 720 -20.26 1.30 35.95
N ALA A 721 -19.47 2.36 35.71
CA ALA A 721 -19.99 3.73 35.56
C ALA A 721 -21.09 3.85 34.49
N LYS A 722 -21.01 3.04 33.43
CA LYS A 722 -22.01 2.99 32.35
C LYS A 722 -23.38 2.54 32.83
N GLU A 723 -23.44 1.80 33.94
CA GLU A 723 -24.71 1.36 34.51
C GLU A 723 -25.58 2.53 34.98
N TYR A 724 -24.94 3.64 35.38
CA TYR A 724 -25.57 4.88 35.81
C TYR A 724 -25.92 5.79 34.62
N ALA A 725 -25.52 5.41 33.41
CA ALA A 725 -25.82 6.10 32.16
C ALA A 725 -26.83 5.33 31.28
N ARG A 726 -27.46 4.27 31.81
CA ARG A 726 -28.45 3.47 31.08
C ARG A 726 -29.79 4.20 30.95
N PRO A 727 -30.57 3.93 29.89
CA PRO A 727 -31.93 4.44 29.78
C PRO A 727 -32.77 4.08 31.01
N GLY A 728 -33.51 5.06 31.53
CA GLY A 728 -34.36 4.88 32.72
C GLY A 728 -33.63 4.99 34.07
N VAL A 729 -32.34 5.37 34.08
CA VAL A 729 -31.58 5.61 35.31
C VAL A 729 -31.27 7.10 35.43
N ASP A 730 -31.60 7.70 36.58
CA ASP A 730 -31.22 9.07 36.93
C ASP A 730 -29.90 9.03 37.74
N PRO A 731 -28.76 9.47 37.16
CA PRO A 731 -27.48 9.42 37.87
C PRO A 731 -27.46 10.34 39.10
N MET A 732 -28.24 11.41 39.11
CA MET A 732 -28.29 12.33 40.25
C MET A 732 -29.04 11.67 41.41
N GLU A 733 -30.11 10.92 41.12
CA GLU A 733 -30.83 10.11 42.12
C GLU A 733 -29.95 8.99 42.67
N MET A 734 -29.27 8.23 41.81
CA MET A 734 -28.36 7.16 42.22
C MET A 734 -27.22 7.65 43.13
N LEU A 735 -26.80 8.90 42.93
CA LEU A 735 -25.80 9.57 43.76
C LEU A 735 -26.41 10.29 44.97
N GLY A 736 -27.72 10.20 45.22
CA GLY A 736 -28.40 10.86 46.35
C GLY A 736 -28.32 12.38 46.28
N LEU A 737 -28.35 12.94 45.08
CA LEU A 737 -28.31 14.37 44.78
C LEU A 737 -29.66 14.92 44.34
N VAL A 738 -30.74 14.17 44.58
CA VAL A 738 -32.13 14.62 44.45
C VAL A 738 -32.75 14.76 45.83
N GLN A 739 -33.68 15.70 45.97
CA GLN A 739 -34.53 15.88 47.13
C GLN A 739 -35.35 14.60 47.33
N THR A 740 -35.30 14.02 48.52
CA THR A 740 -36.21 12.93 48.88
C THR A 740 -37.60 13.53 49.06
N ASP A 741 -38.60 13.01 48.36
CA ASP A 741 -40.00 13.34 48.64
C ASP A 741 -40.23 13.16 50.14
N THR A 742 -40.57 14.25 50.82
CA THR A 742 -41.11 14.13 52.17
C THR A 742 -42.45 13.45 51.98
N GLU A 743 -42.57 12.22 52.48
CA GLU A 743 -43.84 11.48 52.53
C GLU A 743 -44.95 12.41 53.08
N GLU A 744 -45.94 12.71 52.24
CA GLU A 744 -47.30 13.08 52.68
C GLU A 744 -48.16 11.83 52.81
#